data_AF-A0AAN7CFJ2-F1
#
_entry.id   AF-A0AAN7CFJ2-F1
#
_cell.length_a   1.000
_cell.length_b   1.000
_cell.length_c   1.000
_cell.angle_alpha   90.00
_cell.angle_beta   90.00
_cell.angle_gamma   90.00
#
_symmetry.space_group_name_H-M   'P 1'
#
loop_
_entity.id
_entity.type
_entity.pdbx_description
1 polymer ?
#
loop_
_entity_poly.entity_id
_entity_poly.type
_entity_poly.pdbx_seq_one_letter_code
_entity_poly.pdbx_strand_id
1 'polypeptide(L)'
;MLPTLFSCLSLILLAVGPAAAIWPAPQSFTNGTSVLYLHQNIKVTYNGENVCWPSCSSLHTCPMQGQRTEQYLYQQIQYTYGYVPRTLTSKEVVQAGVSRALTGILNSNFVPWKLHKPGADFEPHLSKGQKWLQTLQIVQTGKDEPSAFKPLAGEVDESYNLTMSAEGDVKLTAVSSIGVLRGLETFTQLFYQHSKGNFWYTPYAPVSIQDAPKFPHRGVMMDTARHFFPVSDILRTIDAMAWNKLNRLHIHVTDSQSWPLVIPSMPEVSEKGAYHSSQTYSPADVEKIQQYGAERGVEVYFEIDMPGHIGSVSLSHPELIVAYNVQPYYWYCAQPPCGAFKLNNTAVDAFLEKLFDDVLPRVAPYAAYFHTGGDELNANDSMLDEGIRSNDSAVLQPLLQKFIDTQHARVKKAGLTPITWEEIPLDWNITMDKNTVVQSWLGGDSVKKLTGLGYKVIDSNYNFWYLDCGRGQWLNWANGAAFQTGYPFNDWCGPTKSWQLIYSHDPTANLTAEEAKLVLGGEVAAWSETIDSANFDSLVWPRASAAGEVLWSGRQDAAGQNRSLMDAAPRLNEFRERMVLKGRSFAPGSCLGTSGASLRSRDAFTQTGCLTMGLVEILVEHVSVKSVLALVPGLLVAYMFVALVVRPQWKEMKLARMPGARAPKIKSRVPFGLDFIYEGIRATMAYDNLEFWRKMFRDIKAETGEGSLAGRRIVFTIDPENIKAILATQFSDYGKGEPFHREWKAFLGDSIFTTDGALWHDSRQLLRPQFIKDRVSDLHVFESHIQTLFRAIANGGALNGENQPVDIEAGNGKPVDICDLFFRYTLDAATDFLLGYDVKSLSNPRQEFAEAFAEAQRVQSLVSRAGALNQLVPRGTFRRAMGVINNFINQYIERTLRLSPEELAGKTKSDAGYTFLHALAGYTRDRQVLRDQLIAVLLAGRDTTACTLSWTIYELARHPEALAKLRAEILSVVGPTRAPTYEDLKSMKYLQNVMNETLRLYPVVPFNVRLALKDTTLPRGGGPDGSQPIKVLKDTPVAYSTLVMQRRPDLYPPPSADFAPVDQFSPDRWFRWQPKPWHYIPFNGGPRICIGQQFALTEMAYVLTRLFQRYDRIDNYMGEIDGGKPTLRAEIVLQPGDGVKVAFWEARRTTATREK
;
A
#
# COMPACT_ATOMS: atom_id res chain seq x y z
N MET A 1 -45.21 44.47 0.05
CA MET A 1 -44.62 43.64 -1.02
C MET A 1 -43.37 42.99 -0.46
N LEU A 2 -43.45 41.66 -0.31
CA LEU A 2 -42.44 40.63 0.01
C LEU A 2 -41.29 40.91 1.01
N PRO A 3 -41.42 40.33 2.21
CA PRO A 3 -40.34 39.61 2.88
C PRO A 3 -40.78 38.17 3.15
N THR A 4 -40.42 37.24 2.26
CA THR A 4 -40.57 35.79 2.42
C THR A 4 -39.59 35.14 1.46
N LEU A 5 -38.38 34.77 1.92
CA LEU A 5 -37.54 33.76 1.22
C LEU A 5 -36.25 33.36 1.96
N PHE A 6 -35.79 34.07 3.00
CA PHE A 6 -34.53 33.74 3.68
C PHE A 6 -34.65 33.06 5.06
N SER A 7 -35.84 32.65 5.47
CA SER A 7 -36.08 31.90 6.72
C SER A 7 -36.40 30.41 6.52
N CYS A 8 -36.17 29.86 5.31
CA CYS A 8 -36.46 28.44 5.02
C CYS A 8 -35.24 27.55 4.73
N LEU A 9 -34.02 28.08 4.58
CA LEU A 9 -32.85 27.23 4.26
C LEU A 9 -31.97 26.86 5.46
N SER A 10 -31.99 27.61 6.56
CA SER A 10 -31.17 27.33 7.74
C SER A 10 -31.78 26.33 8.73
N LEU A 11 -33.03 25.89 8.49
CA LEU A 11 -33.68 24.77 9.20
C LEU A 11 -33.57 23.43 8.46
N ILE A 12 -33.05 23.41 7.22
CA ILE A 12 -32.90 22.19 6.42
C ILE A 12 -31.51 21.55 6.60
N LEU A 13 -30.51 22.29 7.08
CA LEU A 13 -29.15 21.76 7.33
C LEU A 13 -28.95 21.14 8.73
N LEU A 14 -29.96 21.19 9.61
CA LEU A 14 -29.98 20.47 10.89
C LEU A 14 -30.74 19.13 10.80
N ALA A 15 -31.16 18.71 9.61
CA ALA A 15 -31.95 17.51 9.37
C ALA A 15 -31.24 16.47 8.48
N VAL A 16 -29.91 16.38 8.51
CA VAL A 16 -29.23 15.16 8.02
C VAL A 16 -29.33 14.11 9.11
N GLY A 17 -30.51 13.49 9.22
CA GLY A 17 -30.66 12.24 9.97
C GLY A 17 -29.69 11.19 9.43
N PRO A 18 -29.30 10.19 10.23
CA PRO A 18 -28.45 9.10 9.74
C PRO A 18 -29.21 8.42 8.59
N ALA A 19 -28.81 8.70 7.34
CA ALA A 19 -29.24 7.91 6.20
C ALA A 19 -29.02 6.44 6.58
N ALA A 20 -30.07 5.62 6.55
CA ALA A 20 -29.96 4.24 6.98
C ALA A 20 -28.81 3.57 6.21
N ALA A 21 -27.92 2.91 6.94
CA ALA A 21 -26.70 2.35 6.38
C ALA A 21 -26.97 1.02 5.65
N ILE A 22 -27.84 1.06 4.63
CA ILE A 22 -28.18 -0.11 3.82
C ILE A 22 -27.14 -0.27 2.71
N TRP A 23 -26.64 -1.50 2.54
CA TRP A 23 -25.70 -1.89 1.51
C TRP A 23 -26.10 -3.24 0.88
N PRO A 24 -26.17 -3.35 -0.46
CA PRO A 24 -26.24 -2.25 -1.42
C PRO A 24 -27.41 -1.29 -1.20
N ALA A 25 -27.28 -0.05 -1.68
CA ALA A 25 -28.35 0.95 -1.66
C ALA A 25 -29.56 0.49 -2.49
N PRO A 26 -30.78 0.45 -1.93
CA PRO A 26 -31.95 0.00 -2.67
C PRO A 26 -32.37 1.01 -3.75
N GLN A 27 -33.15 0.54 -4.73
CA GLN A 27 -33.72 1.43 -5.76
C GLN A 27 -34.62 2.53 -5.16
N SER A 28 -35.44 2.17 -4.17
CA SER A 28 -36.30 3.11 -3.44
C SER A 28 -36.30 2.79 -1.95
N PHE A 29 -36.15 3.83 -1.12
CA PHE A 29 -36.18 3.73 0.33
C PHE A 29 -36.77 4.99 0.95
N THR A 30 -37.82 4.80 1.75
CA THR A 30 -38.37 5.83 2.64
C THR A 30 -38.41 5.31 4.06
N ASN A 31 -38.06 6.16 5.02
CA ASN A 31 -38.11 5.84 6.45
C ASN A 31 -38.78 6.96 7.26
N GLY A 32 -39.20 6.61 8.47
CA GLY A 32 -39.64 7.55 9.49
C GLY A 32 -38.63 7.67 10.63
N THR A 33 -39.11 8.23 11.74
CA THR A 33 -38.29 8.52 12.94
C THR A 33 -38.76 7.75 14.18
N SER A 34 -39.73 6.85 14.03
CA SER A 34 -40.24 6.05 15.15
C SER A 34 -39.28 4.90 15.47
N VAL A 35 -39.09 4.64 16.76
CA VAL A 35 -38.31 3.52 17.25
C VAL A 35 -39.21 2.33 17.53
N LEU A 36 -38.85 1.17 16.98
CA LEU A 36 -39.46 -0.11 17.30
C LEU A 36 -38.41 -1.05 17.88
N TYR A 37 -38.81 -1.82 18.90
CA TYR A 37 -37.99 -2.88 19.48
C TYR A 37 -38.39 -4.24 18.91
N LEU A 38 -37.41 -5.08 18.59
CA LEU A 38 -37.65 -6.44 18.09
C LEU A 38 -37.86 -7.40 19.25
N HIS A 39 -39.00 -8.11 19.23
CA HIS A 39 -39.27 -9.15 20.21
C HIS A 39 -38.46 -10.43 19.91
N GLN A 40 -37.81 -11.02 20.92
CA GLN A 40 -36.98 -12.24 20.77
C GLN A 40 -37.76 -13.46 20.28
N ASN A 41 -39.09 -13.46 20.43
CA ASN A 41 -39.98 -14.51 19.92
C ASN A 41 -40.88 -13.97 18.80
N ILE A 42 -40.32 -13.19 17.87
CA ILE A 42 -41.03 -12.74 16.68
C ILE A 42 -41.64 -13.95 15.94
N LYS A 43 -42.94 -13.85 15.61
CA LYS A 43 -43.64 -14.85 14.81
C LYS A 43 -43.41 -14.56 13.33
N VAL A 44 -42.93 -15.55 12.59
CA VAL A 44 -42.72 -15.43 11.15
C VAL A 44 -43.73 -16.30 10.41
N THR A 45 -44.39 -15.73 9.41
CA THR A 45 -45.25 -16.49 8.50
C THR A 45 -44.71 -16.41 7.07
N TYR A 46 -44.86 -17.49 6.31
CA TYR A 46 -44.54 -17.57 4.89
C TYR A 46 -45.78 -18.10 4.16
N ASN A 47 -46.35 -17.29 3.27
CA ASN A 47 -47.60 -17.58 2.57
C ASN A 47 -48.76 -17.98 3.50
N GLY A 48 -48.80 -17.40 4.70
CA GLY A 48 -49.81 -17.67 5.73
C GLY A 48 -49.49 -18.85 6.66
N GLU A 49 -48.47 -19.65 6.37
CA GLU A 49 -48.02 -20.74 7.24
C GLU A 49 -46.93 -20.27 8.21
N ASN A 50 -46.93 -20.79 9.44
CA ASN A 50 -45.86 -20.47 10.40
C ASN A 50 -44.51 -21.04 9.93
N VAL A 51 -43.46 -20.21 10.00
CA VAL A 51 -42.07 -20.61 9.77
C VAL A 51 -41.35 -20.70 11.10
N CYS A 52 -40.83 -21.88 11.38
CA CYS A 52 -40.05 -22.12 12.59
C CYS A 52 -38.61 -21.64 12.42
N TRP A 53 -38.09 -20.99 13.46
CA TRP A 53 -36.69 -20.57 13.56
C TRP A 53 -36.23 -20.70 15.03
N PRO A 54 -34.94 -20.96 15.29
CA PRO A 54 -34.45 -21.19 16.66
C PRO A 54 -34.45 -19.89 17.47
N SER A 55 -35.45 -19.70 18.35
CA SER A 55 -35.46 -18.58 19.31
C SER A 55 -34.78 -18.97 20.63
N CYS A 56 -34.19 -17.99 21.34
CA CYS A 56 -33.50 -18.18 22.63
C CYS A 56 -34.35 -18.83 23.75
N SER A 57 -35.65 -19.03 23.57
CA SER A 57 -36.56 -19.52 24.61
C SER A 57 -37.44 -20.74 24.22
N SER A 58 -37.32 -21.28 23.01
CA SER A 58 -38.27 -22.29 22.48
C SER A 58 -37.65 -23.60 21.99
N LEU A 59 -36.65 -24.12 22.73
CA LEU A 59 -36.08 -25.47 22.52
C LEU A 59 -37.10 -26.63 22.58
N HIS A 60 -38.35 -26.38 23.00
CA HIS A 60 -39.37 -27.41 23.25
C HIS A 60 -40.56 -27.47 22.27
N THR A 61 -40.79 -26.46 21.42
CA THR A 61 -41.98 -26.41 20.53
C THR A 61 -41.67 -26.42 19.04
N CYS A 62 -40.39 -26.36 18.68
CA CYS A 62 -39.92 -26.50 17.31
C CYS A 62 -39.35 -27.92 17.15
N PRO A 63 -39.79 -28.72 16.15
CA PRO A 63 -39.08 -29.96 15.81
C PRO A 63 -37.60 -29.62 15.62
N MET A 64 -36.70 -30.39 16.21
CA MET A 64 -35.25 -30.18 16.18
C MET A 64 -34.61 -30.25 14.78
N GLN A 65 -35.37 -30.01 13.71
CA GLN A 65 -34.90 -29.86 12.33
C GLN A 65 -34.22 -28.51 12.08
N GLY A 66 -34.57 -27.44 12.80
CA GLY A 66 -34.05 -26.08 12.56
C GLY A 66 -32.69 -25.76 13.20
N GLN A 67 -32.31 -26.43 14.29
CA GLN A 67 -31.03 -26.17 15.00
C GLN A 67 -29.83 -26.88 14.36
N ARG A 68 -30.07 -27.68 13.32
CA ARG A 68 -29.13 -28.71 12.92
C ARG A 68 -29.09 -28.89 11.40
N THR A 69 -29.47 -27.87 10.62
CA THR A 69 -29.29 -27.86 9.16
C THR A 69 -27.82 -27.94 8.75
N GLU A 70 -26.89 -27.33 9.51
CA GLU A 70 -25.44 -27.54 9.32
C GLU A 70 -24.94 -28.97 9.60
N GLN A 71 -25.73 -29.83 10.29
CA GLN A 71 -25.34 -31.21 10.61
C GLN A 71 -26.22 -32.29 9.94
N TYR A 72 -27.47 -31.98 9.57
CA TYR A 72 -28.39 -32.92 8.90
C TYR A 72 -28.34 -32.82 7.38
N LEU A 73 -27.91 -31.68 6.82
CA LEU A 73 -27.73 -31.52 5.37
C LEU A 73 -26.35 -32.03 4.88
N TYR A 74 -25.43 -32.28 5.81
CA TYR A 74 -24.02 -32.58 5.54
C TYR A 74 -23.54 -33.88 6.19
N GLN A 75 -24.45 -34.86 6.40
CA GLN A 75 -23.99 -36.24 6.60
C GLN A 75 -23.22 -36.66 5.34
N GLN A 76 -22.00 -37.19 5.50
CA GLN A 76 -21.19 -37.68 4.38
C GLN A 76 -22.01 -38.63 3.50
N ILE A 77 -22.48 -38.15 2.36
CA ILE A 77 -23.13 -38.99 1.36
C ILE A 77 -21.99 -39.70 0.62
N GLN A 78 -21.85 -41.00 0.83
CA GLN A 78 -20.97 -41.79 -0.02
C GLN A 78 -21.58 -41.82 -1.43
N TYR A 79 -20.78 -41.41 -2.41
CA TYR A 79 -21.12 -41.53 -3.83
C TYR A 79 -21.40 -43.01 -4.13
N THR A 80 -22.64 -43.31 -4.50
CA THR A 80 -23.03 -44.58 -5.10
C THR A 80 -23.49 -44.31 -6.52
N TYR A 81 -22.99 -45.09 -7.47
CA TYR A 81 -23.36 -45.02 -8.89
C TYR A 81 -24.89 -45.12 -9.02
N GLY A 82 -25.55 -44.04 -9.48
CA GLY A 82 -27.02 -43.91 -9.48
C GLY A 82 -27.62 -42.83 -8.56
N TYR A 83 -26.82 -41.85 -8.13
CA TYR A 83 -27.26 -40.74 -7.28
C TYR A 83 -28.36 -39.85 -7.91
N VAL A 84 -29.37 -39.50 -7.11
CA VAL A 84 -30.44 -38.56 -7.47
C VAL A 84 -30.23 -37.25 -6.69
N PRO A 85 -29.96 -36.12 -7.36
CA PRO A 85 -29.77 -34.83 -6.70
C PRO A 85 -30.97 -34.44 -5.83
N ARG A 86 -30.72 -33.92 -4.63
CA ARG A 86 -31.80 -33.39 -3.78
C ARG A 86 -32.40 -32.14 -4.41
N THR A 87 -33.72 -32.13 -4.58
CA THR A 87 -34.46 -30.94 -5.02
C THR A 87 -34.70 -30.00 -3.83
N LEU A 88 -34.18 -28.78 -3.89
CA LEU A 88 -34.48 -27.72 -2.93
C LEU A 88 -35.91 -27.19 -3.14
N THR A 89 -36.61 -26.87 -2.06
CA THR A 89 -37.93 -26.22 -2.11
C THR A 89 -37.85 -24.77 -1.64
N SER A 90 -38.73 -23.91 -2.16
CA SER A 90 -38.85 -22.50 -1.72
C SER A 90 -39.00 -22.37 -0.20
N LYS A 91 -39.80 -23.27 0.41
CA LYS A 91 -40.05 -23.26 1.85
C LYS A 91 -38.79 -23.53 2.66
N GLU A 92 -37.97 -24.50 2.25
CA GLU A 92 -36.70 -24.80 2.92
C GLU A 92 -35.72 -23.63 2.81
N VAL A 93 -35.58 -23.06 1.61
CA VAL A 93 -34.68 -21.92 1.35
C VAL A 93 -35.12 -20.69 2.15
N VAL A 94 -36.41 -20.35 2.14
CA VAL A 94 -36.96 -19.24 2.93
C VAL A 94 -36.81 -19.50 4.43
N GLN A 95 -37.11 -20.70 4.93
CA GLN A 95 -36.95 -21.03 6.35
C GLN A 95 -35.49 -20.92 6.80
N ALA A 96 -34.54 -21.40 6.01
CA ALA A 96 -33.12 -21.24 6.29
C ALA A 96 -32.70 -19.77 6.27
N GLY A 97 -33.19 -19.00 5.29
CA GLY A 97 -32.98 -17.55 5.20
C GLY A 97 -33.49 -16.80 6.42
N VAL A 98 -34.71 -17.10 6.88
CA VAL A 98 -35.32 -16.52 8.09
C VAL A 98 -34.47 -16.83 9.32
N SER A 99 -34.05 -18.09 9.46
CA SER A 99 -33.20 -18.51 10.57
C SER A 99 -31.89 -17.72 10.60
N ARG A 100 -31.21 -17.58 9.45
CA ARG A 100 -29.97 -16.81 9.34
C ARG A 100 -30.18 -15.33 9.63
N ALA A 101 -31.23 -14.72 9.08
CA ALA A 101 -31.53 -13.30 9.27
C ALA A 101 -31.79 -12.98 10.75
N LEU A 102 -32.67 -13.72 11.40
CA LEU A 102 -33.03 -13.49 12.80
C LEU A 102 -31.87 -13.84 13.75
N THR A 103 -31.12 -14.92 13.48
CA THR A 103 -29.88 -15.23 14.21
C THR A 103 -28.87 -14.09 14.05
N GLY A 104 -28.72 -13.53 12.85
CA GLY A 104 -27.84 -12.40 12.57
C GLY A 104 -28.22 -11.16 13.37
N ILE A 105 -29.52 -10.84 13.47
CA ILE A 105 -30.01 -9.72 14.28
C ILE A 105 -29.77 -9.98 15.77
N LEU A 106 -30.09 -11.17 16.27
CA LEU A 106 -30.11 -11.44 17.71
C LEU A 106 -28.72 -11.79 18.29
N ASN A 107 -27.86 -12.47 17.53
CA ASN A 107 -26.60 -13.00 18.08
C ASN A 107 -25.36 -12.23 17.62
N SER A 108 -25.41 -11.54 16.47
CA SER A 108 -24.21 -11.01 15.79
C SER A 108 -24.38 -9.57 15.28
N ASN A 109 -25.35 -8.84 15.82
CA ASN A 109 -25.57 -7.44 15.48
C ASN A 109 -24.72 -6.51 16.35
N PHE A 110 -24.49 -5.26 15.94
CA PHE A 110 -23.69 -4.32 16.73
C PHE A 110 -24.46 -3.12 17.25
N VAL A 111 -23.89 -2.57 18.32
CA VAL A 111 -24.19 -1.25 18.84
C VAL A 111 -23.52 -0.22 17.92
N PRO A 112 -24.26 0.72 17.29
CA PRO A 112 -23.72 1.60 16.25
C PRO A 112 -22.89 2.76 16.80
N TRP A 113 -22.19 2.59 17.93
CA TRP A 113 -21.40 3.64 18.57
C TRP A 113 -20.33 4.25 17.66
N LYS A 114 -19.81 3.48 16.69
CA LYS A 114 -18.85 3.97 15.68
C LYS A 114 -19.47 4.96 14.68
N LEU A 115 -20.79 4.97 14.52
CA LEU A 115 -21.51 5.88 13.63
C LEU A 115 -21.87 7.22 14.29
N HIS A 116 -21.66 7.32 15.60
CA HIS A 116 -22.01 8.48 16.39
C HIS A 116 -20.76 9.12 17.01
N LYS A 117 -20.87 10.40 17.39
CA LYS A 117 -19.76 11.10 18.06
C LYS A 117 -19.44 10.39 19.39
N PRO A 118 -18.16 10.33 19.81
CA PRO A 118 -17.81 9.79 21.13
C PRO A 118 -18.62 10.47 22.24
N GLY A 119 -19.32 9.67 23.06
CA GLY A 119 -20.16 10.16 24.16
C GLY A 119 -21.54 10.68 23.75
N ALA A 120 -21.96 10.55 22.48
CA ALA A 120 -23.31 10.89 22.07
C ALA A 120 -24.35 9.93 22.67
N ASP A 121 -25.48 10.48 23.12
CA ASP A 121 -26.66 9.71 23.53
C ASP A 121 -27.54 9.48 22.30
N PHE A 122 -27.29 8.38 21.58
CA PHE A 122 -27.97 8.03 20.33
C PHE A 122 -28.94 6.85 20.48
N GLU A 123 -28.87 6.14 21.60
CA GLU A 123 -29.66 4.94 21.83
C GLU A 123 -31.04 5.31 22.37
N PRO A 124 -32.10 4.63 21.90
CA PRO A 124 -33.44 4.92 22.38
C PRO A 124 -33.59 4.58 23.87
N HIS A 125 -34.34 5.40 24.60
CA HIS A 125 -34.60 5.16 26.01
C HIS A 125 -35.43 3.89 26.24
N LEU A 126 -35.07 3.13 27.28
CA LEU A 126 -35.74 1.88 27.67
C LEU A 126 -36.97 2.09 28.58
N SER A 127 -37.69 3.21 28.47
CA SER A 127 -38.80 3.58 29.38
C SER A 127 -40.11 2.82 29.12
N LYS A 128 -41.09 2.93 30.05
CA LYS A 128 -42.44 2.36 29.86
C LYS A 128 -43.14 3.01 28.65
N GLY A 129 -43.64 2.19 27.72
CA GLY A 129 -44.35 2.63 26.52
C GLY A 129 -43.67 2.29 25.18
N GLN A 130 -42.65 1.43 25.17
CA GLN A 130 -41.99 0.98 23.95
C GLN A 130 -42.94 0.22 23.03
N LYS A 131 -42.87 0.50 21.73
CA LYS A 131 -43.55 -0.27 20.69
C LYS A 131 -42.67 -1.46 20.26
N TRP A 132 -43.31 -2.61 20.09
CA TRP A 132 -42.63 -3.88 19.81
C TRP A 132 -43.09 -4.47 18.48
N LEU A 133 -42.13 -4.87 17.67
CA LEU A 133 -42.33 -5.67 16.48
C LEU A 133 -42.43 -7.14 16.89
N GLN A 134 -43.59 -7.73 16.62
CA GLN A 134 -43.92 -9.11 17.04
C GLN A 134 -44.14 -10.06 15.87
N THR A 135 -44.36 -9.55 14.66
CA THR A 135 -44.64 -10.38 13.49
C THR A 135 -43.85 -9.95 12.26
N LEU A 136 -43.42 -10.92 11.45
CA LEU A 136 -42.90 -10.74 10.10
C LEU A 136 -43.71 -11.62 9.15
N GLN A 137 -44.43 -11.00 8.23
CA GLN A 137 -45.17 -11.69 7.19
C GLN A 137 -44.35 -11.73 5.90
N ILE A 138 -44.06 -12.92 5.41
CA ILE A 138 -43.37 -13.15 4.14
C ILE A 138 -44.40 -13.69 3.14
N VAL A 139 -44.48 -13.05 1.97
CA VAL A 139 -45.37 -13.44 0.87
C VAL A 139 -44.54 -13.62 -0.38
N GLN A 140 -44.42 -14.86 -0.84
CA GLN A 140 -43.90 -15.16 -2.17
C GLN A 140 -45.09 -15.25 -3.15
N THR A 141 -45.10 -14.40 -4.17
CA THR A 141 -46.22 -14.28 -5.11
C THR A 141 -46.10 -15.20 -6.33
N GLY A 142 -44.88 -15.57 -6.72
CA GLY A 142 -44.60 -16.53 -7.77
C GLY A 142 -44.31 -17.93 -7.24
N LYS A 143 -44.19 -18.89 -8.16
CA LYS A 143 -43.79 -20.27 -7.85
C LYS A 143 -42.38 -20.49 -8.39
N ASP A 144 -41.47 -20.96 -7.54
CA ASP A 144 -40.15 -21.34 -8.01
C ASP A 144 -40.24 -22.68 -8.75
N GLU A 145 -39.71 -22.71 -9.96
CA GLU A 145 -39.37 -23.95 -10.66
C GLU A 145 -37.95 -24.40 -10.25
N PRO A 146 -37.56 -25.67 -10.48
CA PRO A 146 -36.24 -26.16 -10.07
C PRO A 146 -35.05 -25.33 -10.58
N SER A 147 -35.21 -24.65 -11.73
CA SER A 147 -34.21 -23.73 -12.28
C SER A 147 -33.97 -22.49 -11.43
N ALA A 148 -34.87 -22.12 -10.51
CA ALA A 148 -34.69 -20.96 -9.63
C ALA A 148 -33.44 -21.06 -8.73
N PHE A 149 -32.95 -22.28 -8.49
CA PHE A 149 -31.75 -22.55 -7.68
C PHE A 149 -30.47 -22.77 -8.50
N LYS A 150 -30.60 -22.74 -9.84
CA LYS A 150 -29.49 -22.72 -10.80
C LYS A 150 -29.88 -21.91 -12.06
N PRO A 151 -30.20 -20.62 -11.90
CA PRO A 151 -30.82 -19.86 -12.98
C PRO A 151 -29.77 -19.31 -13.96
N LEU A 152 -30.08 -19.21 -15.25
CA LEU A 152 -29.28 -18.31 -16.09
C LEU A 152 -29.49 -16.86 -15.60
N ALA A 153 -28.52 -16.00 -15.91
CA ALA A 153 -28.57 -14.58 -15.60
C ALA A 153 -29.88 -13.96 -16.14
N GLY A 154 -30.75 -13.55 -15.21
CA GLY A 154 -32.01 -12.88 -15.49
C GLY A 154 -33.25 -13.79 -15.48
N GLU A 155 -33.10 -15.10 -15.31
CA GLU A 155 -34.24 -16.04 -15.27
C GLU A 155 -34.98 -16.04 -13.94
N VAL A 156 -34.28 -15.73 -12.83
CA VAL A 156 -34.90 -15.62 -11.50
C VAL A 156 -35.13 -14.16 -11.15
N ASP A 157 -36.36 -13.84 -10.75
CA ASP A 157 -36.71 -12.51 -10.27
C ASP A 157 -36.18 -12.33 -8.84
N GLU A 158 -35.20 -11.44 -8.67
CA GLU A 158 -34.60 -11.13 -7.37
C GLU A 158 -35.22 -9.88 -6.69
N SER A 159 -36.35 -9.38 -7.21
CA SER A 159 -37.01 -8.19 -6.69
C SER A 159 -37.79 -8.47 -5.41
N TYR A 160 -37.90 -7.45 -4.56
CA TYR A 160 -38.69 -7.51 -3.34
C TYR A 160 -39.23 -6.15 -2.91
N ASN A 161 -40.27 -6.20 -2.09
CA ASN A 161 -40.86 -5.06 -1.41
C ASN A 161 -40.92 -5.34 0.09
N LEU A 162 -40.34 -4.45 0.90
CA LEU A 162 -40.29 -4.56 2.36
C LEU A 162 -40.94 -3.32 2.99
N THR A 163 -42.02 -3.54 3.73
CA THR A 163 -42.73 -2.49 4.48
C THR A 163 -42.75 -2.79 5.96
N MET A 164 -42.60 -1.76 6.79
CA MET A 164 -42.72 -1.81 8.25
C MET A 164 -43.56 -0.62 8.72
N SER A 165 -44.68 -0.86 9.40
CA SER A 165 -45.54 0.21 9.94
C SER A 165 -44.91 0.86 11.19
N ALA A 166 -45.48 1.99 11.65
CA ALA A 166 -45.08 2.62 12.91
C ALA A 166 -45.60 1.85 14.15
N GLU A 167 -46.44 0.84 13.92
CA GLU A 167 -47.10 -0.01 14.91
C GLU A 167 -46.36 -1.34 15.08
N GLY A 168 -45.48 -1.71 14.15
CA GLY A 168 -44.70 -2.94 14.19
C GLY A 168 -45.18 -4.06 13.27
N ASP A 169 -46.03 -3.75 12.29
CA ASP A 169 -46.45 -4.68 11.25
C ASP A 169 -45.39 -4.70 10.14
N VAL A 170 -44.76 -5.86 9.92
CA VAL A 170 -43.75 -6.02 8.87
C VAL A 170 -44.21 -7.00 7.82
N LYS A 171 -44.09 -6.59 6.55
CA LYS A 171 -44.40 -7.41 5.39
C LYS A 171 -43.26 -7.37 4.37
N LEU A 172 -42.77 -8.55 4.01
CA LEU A 172 -41.82 -8.77 2.92
C LEU A 172 -42.54 -9.52 1.79
N THR A 173 -42.61 -8.92 0.60
CA THR A 173 -43.22 -9.53 -0.58
C THR A 173 -42.18 -9.67 -1.68
N ALA A 174 -42.10 -10.82 -2.34
CA ALA A 174 -41.18 -11.06 -3.45
C ALA A 174 -41.79 -12.05 -4.45
N VAL A 175 -41.29 -12.07 -5.69
CA VAL A 175 -41.77 -13.00 -6.72
C VAL A 175 -41.22 -14.41 -6.50
N SER A 176 -39.94 -14.53 -6.17
CA SER A 176 -39.24 -15.80 -5.95
C SER A 176 -38.75 -15.94 -4.51
N SER A 177 -38.35 -17.15 -4.11
CA SER A 177 -37.65 -17.34 -2.83
C SER A 177 -36.30 -16.63 -2.79
N ILE A 178 -35.62 -16.44 -3.93
CA ILE A 178 -34.38 -15.68 -4.01
C ILE A 178 -34.62 -14.20 -3.71
N GLY A 179 -35.68 -13.61 -4.24
CA GLY A 179 -36.11 -12.25 -3.87
C GLY A 179 -36.42 -12.11 -2.38
N VAL A 180 -37.03 -13.15 -1.77
CA VAL A 180 -37.21 -13.21 -0.30
C VAL A 180 -35.85 -13.17 0.41
N LEU A 181 -34.84 -13.94 -0.03
CA LEU A 181 -33.51 -13.91 0.58
C LEU A 181 -32.87 -12.51 0.50
N ARG A 182 -33.01 -11.80 -0.63
CA ARG A 182 -32.51 -10.42 -0.78
C ARG A 182 -33.18 -9.46 0.19
N GLY A 183 -34.50 -9.58 0.33
CA GLY A 183 -35.26 -8.78 1.28
C GLY A 183 -34.97 -9.08 2.74
N LEU A 184 -34.68 -10.34 3.09
CA LEU A 184 -34.28 -10.72 4.44
C LEU A 184 -32.89 -10.18 4.83
N GLU A 185 -31.94 -10.12 3.89
CA GLU A 185 -30.65 -9.46 4.14
C GLU A 185 -30.85 -7.96 4.38
N THR A 186 -31.67 -7.29 3.56
CA THR A 186 -32.02 -5.87 3.78
C THR A 186 -32.73 -5.66 5.12
N PHE A 187 -33.67 -6.54 5.49
CA PHE A 187 -34.35 -6.49 6.78
C PHE A 187 -33.37 -6.57 7.95
N THR A 188 -32.34 -7.43 7.85
CA THR A 188 -31.30 -7.56 8.87
C THR A 188 -30.54 -6.26 9.12
N GLN A 189 -30.31 -5.47 8.07
CA GLN A 189 -29.57 -4.20 8.15
C GLN A 189 -30.37 -3.06 8.80
N LEU A 190 -31.69 -3.20 8.96
CA LEU A 190 -32.54 -2.19 9.60
C LEU A 190 -32.45 -2.18 11.12
N PHE A 191 -31.80 -3.17 11.73
CA PHE A 191 -31.74 -3.33 13.19
C PHE A 191 -30.33 -3.11 13.73
N TYR A 192 -30.28 -2.63 14.97
CA TYR A 192 -29.09 -2.49 15.80
C TYR A 192 -29.28 -3.18 17.15
N GLN A 193 -28.17 -3.55 17.79
CA GLN A 193 -28.16 -3.99 19.18
C GLN A 193 -28.08 -2.77 20.11
N HIS A 194 -28.81 -2.81 21.23
CA HIS A 194 -28.73 -1.82 22.30
C HIS A 194 -27.61 -2.18 23.29
N SER A 195 -26.90 -1.20 23.83
CA SER A 195 -25.75 -1.40 24.75
C SER A 195 -26.15 -1.92 26.13
N LYS A 196 -27.36 -1.56 26.59
CA LYS A 196 -27.92 -1.98 27.90
C LYS A 196 -28.72 -3.30 27.83
N GLY A 197 -28.08 -4.39 27.40
CA GLY A 197 -28.64 -5.75 27.48
C GLY A 197 -29.18 -6.30 26.16
N ASN A 198 -30.06 -7.31 26.24
CA ASN A 198 -30.56 -8.08 25.08
C ASN A 198 -31.78 -7.41 24.43
N PHE A 199 -31.59 -6.19 23.95
CA PHE A 199 -32.59 -5.43 23.19
C PHE A 199 -32.06 -5.10 21.81
N TRP A 200 -32.92 -5.25 20.79
CA TRP A 200 -32.62 -4.88 19.41
C TRP A 200 -33.70 -3.93 18.95
N TYR A 201 -33.29 -2.91 18.19
CA TYR A 201 -34.19 -1.85 17.79
C TYR A 201 -33.91 -1.38 16.37
N THR A 202 -34.94 -0.81 15.75
CA THR A 202 -34.83 -0.08 14.50
C THR A 202 -35.30 1.36 14.72
N PRO A 203 -34.50 2.37 14.37
CA PRO A 203 -34.88 3.78 14.49
C PRO A 203 -35.62 4.31 13.24
N TYR A 204 -35.97 3.43 12.29
CA TYR A 204 -36.34 3.83 10.93
C TYR A 204 -37.85 3.73 10.64
N ALA A 205 -38.70 3.36 11.61
CA ALA A 205 -40.11 3.10 11.32
C ALA A 205 -40.94 4.40 11.10
N PRO A 206 -41.94 4.39 10.19
CA PRO A 206 -42.24 3.33 9.22
C PRO A 206 -41.18 3.23 8.10
N VAL A 207 -40.95 2.04 7.56
CA VAL A 207 -40.06 1.79 6.42
C VAL A 207 -40.87 1.33 5.21
N SER A 208 -40.48 1.79 4.02
CA SER A 208 -40.91 1.22 2.75
C SER A 208 -39.72 1.15 1.80
N ILE A 209 -39.43 -0.06 1.30
CA ILE A 209 -38.33 -0.36 0.37
C ILE A 209 -38.90 -1.12 -0.83
N GLN A 210 -38.57 -0.66 -2.02
CA GLN A 210 -38.77 -1.41 -3.27
C GLN A 210 -37.42 -1.53 -3.96
N ASP A 211 -37.04 -2.75 -4.33
CA ASP A 211 -35.66 -3.00 -4.74
C ASP A 211 -35.54 -4.20 -5.68
N ALA A 212 -34.57 -4.11 -6.58
CA ALA A 212 -34.24 -5.13 -7.59
C ALA A 212 -32.81 -4.86 -8.13
N PRO A 213 -32.08 -5.89 -8.59
CA PRO A 213 -30.74 -5.69 -9.13
C PRO A 213 -30.77 -4.99 -10.49
N LYS A 214 -29.75 -4.16 -10.75
CA LYS A 214 -29.49 -3.54 -12.05
C LYS A 214 -28.96 -4.56 -13.06
N PHE A 215 -28.05 -5.43 -12.62
CA PHE A 215 -27.44 -6.47 -13.45
C PHE A 215 -27.77 -7.87 -12.92
N PRO A 216 -28.15 -8.82 -13.79
CA PRO A 216 -28.48 -10.18 -13.37
C PRO A 216 -27.27 -11.05 -12.99
N HIS A 217 -26.06 -10.77 -13.50
CA HIS A 217 -24.83 -11.52 -13.18
C HIS A 217 -23.92 -10.69 -12.28
N ARG A 218 -23.70 -11.12 -11.04
CA ARG A 218 -22.94 -10.35 -10.05
C ARG A 218 -21.99 -11.25 -9.28
N GLY A 219 -20.78 -11.36 -9.80
CA GLY A 219 -19.89 -12.45 -9.42
C GLY A 219 -18.61 -12.08 -8.68
N VAL A 220 -18.03 -13.11 -8.08
CA VAL A 220 -16.67 -13.12 -7.53
C VAL A 220 -16.01 -14.37 -8.11
N MET A 221 -14.83 -14.21 -8.68
CA MET A 221 -13.99 -15.32 -9.11
C MET A 221 -12.94 -15.62 -8.06
N MET A 222 -12.81 -16.91 -7.73
CA MET A 222 -11.87 -17.45 -6.76
C MET A 222 -11.02 -18.51 -7.43
N ASP A 223 -9.74 -18.22 -7.60
CA ASP A 223 -8.74 -19.18 -8.06
C ASP A 223 -8.33 -20.10 -6.91
N THR A 224 -8.50 -21.41 -7.12
CA THR A 224 -8.19 -22.46 -6.16
C THR A 224 -7.09 -23.41 -6.64
N ALA A 225 -6.48 -23.08 -7.79
CA ALA A 225 -5.46 -23.89 -8.43
C ALA A 225 -4.04 -23.36 -8.17
N ARG A 226 -3.83 -22.03 -8.21
CA ARG A 226 -2.51 -21.45 -7.88
C ARG A 226 -2.20 -21.54 -6.38
N HIS A 227 -3.23 -21.50 -5.53
CA HIS A 227 -3.19 -21.94 -4.14
C HIS A 227 -4.49 -22.67 -3.76
N PHE A 228 -4.38 -23.73 -2.96
CA PHE A 228 -5.54 -24.47 -2.47
C PHE A 228 -6.28 -23.71 -1.36
N PHE A 229 -7.61 -23.75 -1.42
CA PHE A 229 -8.48 -23.22 -0.36
C PHE A 229 -9.34 -24.32 0.27
N PRO A 230 -9.33 -24.50 1.61
CA PRO A 230 -10.26 -25.38 2.27
C PRO A 230 -11.72 -25.04 1.95
N VAL A 231 -12.60 -26.06 1.89
CA VAL A 231 -14.04 -25.89 1.66
C VAL A 231 -14.65 -24.81 2.57
N SER A 232 -14.21 -24.73 3.82
CA SER A 232 -14.67 -23.70 4.78
C SER A 232 -14.43 -22.26 4.33
N ASP A 233 -13.41 -22.00 3.54
CA ASP A 233 -13.12 -20.66 3.00
C ASP A 233 -14.06 -20.31 1.84
N ILE A 234 -14.35 -21.30 0.99
CA ILE A 234 -15.32 -21.18 -0.10
C ILE A 234 -16.71 -20.91 0.48
N LEU A 235 -17.15 -21.68 1.49
CA LEU A 235 -18.46 -21.48 2.14
C LEU A 235 -18.56 -20.10 2.81
N ARG A 236 -17.48 -19.64 3.46
CA ARG A 236 -17.42 -18.30 4.05
C ARG A 236 -17.52 -17.19 2.99
N THR A 237 -16.92 -17.41 1.83
CA THR A 237 -17.01 -16.49 0.68
C THR A 237 -18.44 -16.42 0.16
N ILE A 238 -19.13 -17.55 0.05
CA ILE A 238 -20.56 -17.61 -0.31
C ILE A 238 -21.43 -16.80 0.67
N ASP A 239 -21.17 -16.91 1.98
CA ASP A 239 -21.89 -16.11 2.99
C ASP A 239 -21.66 -14.61 2.77
N ALA A 240 -20.41 -14.19 2.58
CA ALA A 240 -20.06 -12.79 2.34
C ALA A 240 -20.72 -12.25 1.05
N MET A 241 -20.75 -13.07 -0.01
CA MET A 241 -21.44 -12.73 -1.25
C MET A 241 -22.94 -12.55 -1.05
N ALA A 242 -23.58 -13.44 -0.30
CA ALA A 242 -25.01 -13.36 0.00
C ALA A 242 -25.36 -12.08 0.77
N TRP A 243 -24.52 -11.67 1.73
CA TRP A 243 -24.71 -10.40 2.45
C TRP A 243 -24.61 -9.18 1.52
N ASN A 244 -23.77 -9.27 0.48
CA ASN A 244 -23.57 -8.23 -0.53
C ASN A 244 -24.54 -8.31 -1.71
N LYS A 245 -25.49 -9.27 -1.70
CA LYS A 245 -26.41 -9.57 -2.81
C LYS A 245 -25.69 -9.93 -4.13
N LEU A 246 -24.44 -10.38 -4.05
CA LEU A 246 -23.74 -11.04 -5.15
C LEU A 246 -24.31 -12.46 -5.30
N ASN A 247 -24.38 -12.98 -6.52
CA ASN A 247 -25.16 -14.18 -6.83
C ASN A 247 -24.41 -15.23 -7.65
N ARG A 248 -23.13 -15.03 -7.99
CA ARG A 248 -22.33 -15.97 -8.80
C ARG A 248 -20.93 -16.16 -8.24
N LEU A 249 -20.61 -17.36 -7.78
CA LEU A 249 -19.25 -17.72 -7.38
C LEU A 249 -18.64 -18.53 -8.52
N HIS A 250 -17.67 -17.92 -9.17
CA HIS A 250 -16.87 -18.55 -10.20
C HIS A 250 -15.66 -19.19 -9.53
N ILE A 251 -15.59 -20.52 -9.50
CA ILE A 251 -14.42 -21.24 -8.98
C ILE A 251 -13.53 -21.66 -10.14
N HIS A 252 -12.40 -20.96 -10.28
CA HIS A 252 -11.31 -21.38 -11.15
C HIS A 252 -10.57 -22.53 -10.47
N VAL A 253 -10.92 -23.77 -10.85
CA VAL A 253 -10.60 -24.96 -10.04
C VAL A 253 -9.32 -25.66 -10.45
N THR A 254 -8.84 -25.45 -11.67
CA THR A 254 -7.64 -26.10 -12.20
C THR A 254 -6.81 -25.12 -12.99
N ASP A 255 -5.49 -25.22 -12.87
CA ASP A 255 -4.53 -24.49 -13.69
C ASP A 255 -3.25 -25.31 -13.90
N SER A 256 -2.24 -24.74 -14.54
CA SER A 256 -0.93 -25.37 -14.76
C SER A 256 -0.18 -25.70 -13.48
N GLN A 257 -0.42 -24.96 -12.39
CA GLN A 257 0.25 -25.19 -11.11
C GLN A 257 -0.34 -26.37 -10.33
N SER A 258 -1.65 -26.62 -10.39
CA SER A 258 -2.26 -27.78 -9.72
C SER A 258 -3.63 -28.20 -10.26
N TRP A 259 -3.98 -29.46 -10.01
CA TRP A 259 -5.29 -30.07 -10.26
C TRP A 259 -5.88 -30.63 -8.95
N PRO A 260 -6.63 -29.84 -8.17
CA PRO A 260 -7.23 -30.28 -6.91
C PRO A 260 -8.55 -31.05 -7.08
N LEU A 261 -9.21 -30.98 -8.25
CA LEU A 261 -10.53 -31.61 -8.46
C LEU A 261 -10.41 -33.13 -8.63
N VAL A 262 -11.04 -33.90 -7.73
CA VAL A 262 -11.06 -35.37 -7.86
C VAL A 262 -12.05 -35.79 -8.96
N ILE A 263 -11.55 -36.58 -9.91
CA ILE A 263 -12.33 -37.17 -11.00
C ILE A 263 -12.32 -38.69 -10.79
N PRO A 264 -13.39 -39.30 -10.26
CA PRO A 264 -13.43 -40.74 -10.01
C PRO A 264 -13.13 -41.62 -11.24
N SER A 265 -13.49 -41.17 -12.44
CA SER A 265 -13.14 -41.89 -13.68
C SER A 265 -11.64 -41.82 -14.03
N MET A 266 -10.90 -40.85 -13.51
CA MET A 266 -9.47 -40.57 -13.77
C MET A 266 -8.78 -40.07 -12.48
N PRO A 267 -8.75 -40.88 -11.40
CA PRO A 267 -8.26 -40.43 -10.09
C PRO A 267 -6.80 -39.96 -10.15
N GLU A 268 -6.00 -40.54 -11.04
CA GLU A 268 -4.59 -40.24 -11.26
C GLU A 268 -4.31 -38.78 -11.58
N VAL A 269 -5.28 -38.06 -12.17
CA VAL A 269 -5.14 -36.64 -12.51
C VAL A 269 -4.98 -35.81 -11.24
N SER A 270 -5.85 -36.02 -10.25
CA SER A 270 -5.78 -35.33 -8.95
C SER A 270 -4.71 -35.91 -8.01
N GLU A 271 -4.51 -37.24 -8.03
CA GLU A 271 -3.48 -37.89 -7.21
C GLU A 271 -2.07 -37.39 -7.52
N LYS A 272 -1.81 -37.01 -8.77
CA LYS A 272 -0.53 -36.46 -9.22
C LYS A 272 -0.53 -34.95 -9.40
N GLY A 273 -1.67 -34.36 -9.72
CA GLY A 273 -1.81 -32.93 -10.04
C GLY A 273 -2.07 -32.03 -8.83
N ALA A 274 -2.62 -32.55 -7.73
CA ALA A 274 -2.84 -31.75 -6.52
C ALA A 274 -1.51 -31.47 -5.79
N TYR A 275 -1.41 -30.32 -5.11
CA TYR A 275 -0.24 -30.00 -4.29
C TYR A 275 0.03 -31.02 -3.17
N HIS A 276 -1.03 -31.58 -2.60
CA HIS A 276 -0.99 -32.63 -1.59
C HIS A 276 -2.28 -33.44 -1.63
N SER A 277 -2.25 -34.71 -1.22
CA SER A 277 -3.43 -35.59 -1.23
C SER A 277 -4.60 -35.07 -0.39
N SER A 278 -4.32 -34.27 0.65
CA SER A 278 -5.33 -33.61 1.50
C SER A 278 -5.82 -32.27 0.96
N GLN A 279 -5.29 -31.79 -0.16
CA GLN A 279 -5.61 -30.50 -0.79
C GLN A 279 -6.36 -30.76 -2.10
N THR A 280 -7.49 -31.46 -1.96
CA THR A 280 -8.33 -31.88 -3.07
C THR A 280 -9.80 -31.58 -2.78
N TYR A 281 -10.61 -31.49 -3.83
CA TYR A 281 -12.06 -31.37 -3.75
C TYR A 281 -12.69 -32.68 -4.22
N SER A 282 -13.25 -33.43 -3.27
CA SER A 282 -13.98 -34.66 -3.59
C SER A 282 -15.31 -34.36 -4.29
N PRO A 283 -15.96 -35.34 -4.95
CA PRO A 283 -17.31 -35.16 -5.47
C PRO A 283 -18.32 -34.66 -4.43
N ALA A 284 -18.18 -35.10 -3.18
CA ALA A 284 -19.02 -34.65 -2.07
C ALA A 284 -18.74 -33.18 -1.68
N ASP A 285 -17.49 -32.73 -1.78
CA ASP A 285 -17.14 -31.32 -1.53
C ASP A 285 -17.72 -30.40 -2.61
N VAL A 286 -17.61 -30.81 -3.88
CA VAL A 286 -18.20 -30.07 -5.03
C VAL A 286 -19.69 -29.90 -4.84
N GLU A 287 -20.41 -30.98 -4.56
CA GLU A 287 -21.84 -30.94 -4.29
C GLU A 287 -22.18 -30.05 -3.08
N LYS A 288 -21.45 -30.23 -1.97
CA LYS A 288 -21.63 -29.44 -0.75
C LYS A 288 -21.50 -27.94 -1.02
N ILE A 289 -20.49 -27.54 -1.78
CA ILE A 289 -20.24 -26.14 -2.15
C ILE A 289 -21.41 -25.58 -2.96
N GLN A 290 -21.85 -26.30 -4.01
CA GLN A 290 -22.93 -25.84 -4.88
C GLN A 290 -24.28 -25.76 -4.16
N GLN A 291 -24.61 -26.76 -3.33
CA GLN A 291 -25.83 -26.75 -2.52
C GLN A 291 -25.83 -25.60 -1.50
N TYR A 292 -24.70 -25.39 -0.79
CA TYR A 292 -24.57 -24.30 0.17
C TYR A 292 -24.76 -22.92 -0.48
N GLY A 293 -24.27 -22.78 -1.71
CA GLY A 293 -24.50 -21.64 -2.59
C GLY A 293 -25.98 -21.44 -2.93
N ALA A 294 -26.64 -22.48 -3.47
CA ALA A 294 -28.04 -22.43 -3.87
C ALA A 294 -28.96 -22.01 -2.70
N GLU A 295 -28.71 -22.50 -1.48
CA GLU A 295 -29.44 -22.12 -0.26
C GLU A 295 -29.33 -20.63 0.12
N ARG A 296 -28.36 -19.92 -0.46
CA ARG A 296 -28.08 -18.48 -0.26
C ARG A 296 -28.39 -17.65 -1.51
N GLY A 297 -28.89 -18.29 -2.56
CA GLY A 297 -29.08 -17.68 -3.87
C GLY A 297 -27.77 -17.27 -4.52
N VAL A 298 -26.69 -18.00 -4.26
CA VAL A 298 -25.40 -17.84 -4.92
C VAL A 298 -25.15 -19.09 -5.74
N GLU A 299 -25.29 -19.00 -7.06
CA GLU A 299 -24.94 -20.12 -7.92
C GLU A 299 -23.42 -20.26 -7.96
N VAL A 300 -22.92 -21.48 -7.79
CA VAL A 300 -21.50 -21.80 -7.88
C VAL A 300 -21.25 -22.61 -9.14
N TYR A 301 -20.44 -22.05 -10.04
CA TYR A 301 -20.00 -22.74 -11.25
C TYR A 301 -18.48 -22.87 -11.26
N PHE A 302 -18.01 -23.85 -12.02
CA PHE A 302 -16.60 -24.20 -12.09
C PHE A 302 -16.03 -23.85 -13.46
N GLU A 303 -14.75 -23.53 -13.44
CA GLU A 303 -13.91 -23.39 -14.62
C GLU A 303 -12.85 -24.49 -14.66
N ILE A 304 -12.79 -25.18 -15.79
CA ILE A 304 -11.62 -25.95 -16.19
C ILE A 304 -11.06 -25.22 -17.41
N ASP A 305 -9.96 -24.50 -17.20
CA ASP A 305 -9.37 -23.67 -18.24
C ASP A 305 -8.69 -24.53 -19.31
N MET A 306 -9.02 -24.26 -20.57
CA MET A 306 -8.48 -24.98 -21.71
C MET A 306 -8.63 -24.16 -23.01
N PRO A 307 -7.73 -24.34 -23.99
CA PRO A 307 -6.65 -25.33 -24.02
C PRO A 307 -5.35 -24.90 -23.31
N GLY A 308 -5.21 -23.61 -22.96
CA GLY A 308 -4.13 -23.10 -22.12
C GLY A 308 -4.29 -23.52 -20.66
N HIS A 309 -3.41 -23.05 -19.79
CA HIS A 309 -3.56 -23.17 -18.33
C HIS A 309 -3.79 -24.60 -17.80
N ILE A 310 -3.26 -25.63 -18.47
CA ILE A 310 -3.59 -27.03 -18.15
C ILE A 310 -2.36 -27.92 -17.90
N GLY A 311 -1.21 -27.30 -17.65
CA GLY A 311 0.08 -27.97 -17.49
C GLY A 311 0.11 -29.09 -16.43
N SER A 312 -0.66 -28.97 -15.35
CA SER A 312 -0.69 -29.97 -14.25
C SER A 312 -1.10 -31.36 -14.72
N VAL A 313 -1.89 -31.47 -15.80
CA VAL A 313 -2.27 -32.74 -16.42
C VAL A 313 -1.04 -33.53 -16.93
N SER A 314 0.06 -32.85 -17.28
CA SER A 314 1.29 -33.51 -17.72
C SER A 314 1.90 -34.44 -16.68
N LEU A 315 1.54 -34.31 -15.40
CA LEU A 315 2.02 -35.17 -14.32
C LEU A 315 1.40 -36.58 -14.39
N SER A 316 0.21 -36.71 -14.98
CA SER A 316 -0.48 -37.99 -15.20
C SER A 316 -0.47 -38.42 -16.68
N HIS A 317 -0.65 -37.46 -17.59
CA HIS A 317 -0.80 -37.65 -19.03
C HIS A 317 0.13 -36.70 -19.83
N PRO A 318 1.46 -36.89 -19.75
CA PRO A 318 2.42 -36.02 -20.46
C PRO A 318 2.25 -36.04 -21.99
N GLU A 319 1.66 -37.11 -22.55
CA GLU A 319 1.40 -37.25 -23.97
C GLU A 319 0.39 -36.23 -24.54
N LEU A 320 -0.46 -35.67 -23.67
CA LEU A 320 -1.55 -34.76 -24.04
C LEU A 320 -1.13 -33.29 -24.04
N ILE A 321 -0.05 -32.95 -23.32
CA ILE A 321 0.35 -31.58 -23.05
C ILE A 321 1.57 -31.18 -23.90
N VAL A 322 1.55 -29.97 -24.43
CA VAL A 322 2.68 -29.32 -25.08
C VAL A 322 3.28 -28.25 -24.16
N ALA A 323 4.58 -28.00 -24.32
CA ALA A 323 5.33 -26.96 -23.62
C ALA A 323 5.35 -27.06 -22.09
N TYR A 324 5.00 -28.20 -21.49
CA TYR A 324 4.96 -28.33 -20.03
C TYR A 324 6.29 -27.97 -19.37
N ASN A 325 6.27 -26.96 -18.50
CA ASN A 325 7.42 -26.48 -17.74
C ASN A 325 8.67 -26.14 -18.60
N VAL A 326 8.47 -25.82 -19.89
CA VAL A 326 9.57 -25.44 -20.78
C VAL A 326 10.22 -24.13 -20.33
N GLN A 327 11.54 -24.05 -20.47
CA GLN A 327 12.33 -22.85 -20.16
C GLN A 327 13.12 -22.38 -21.40
N PRO A 328 13.26 -21.06 -21.62
CA PRO A 328 12.58 -19.98 -20.90
C PRO A 328 11.06 -19.94 -21.16
N TYR A 329 10.27 -19.89 -20.08
CA TYR A 329 8.81 -20.02 -20.17
C TYR A 329 8.13 -18.88 -20.97
N TYR A 330 8.66 -17.66 -20.87
CA TYR A 330 8.04 -16.44 -21.42
C TYR A 330 7.90 -16.41 -22.96
N TRP A 331 8.50 -17.38 -23.66
CA TRP A 331 8.26 -17.57 -25.10
C TRP A 331 6.97 -18.35 -25.39
N TYR A 332 6.55 -19.21 -24.47
CA TYR A 332 5.52 -20.23 -24.67
C TYR A 332 4.29 -20.05 -23.79
N CYS A 333 4.35 -19.19 -22.76
CA CYS A 333 3.22 -18.89 -21.89
C CYS A 333 3.45 -17.57 -21.15
N ALA A 334 2.38 -16.99 -20.59
CA ALA A 334 2.45 -15.78 -19.78
C ALA A 334 3.13 -16.01 -18.43
N GLN A 335 2.91 -17.19 -17.82
CA GLN A 335 3.46 -17.54 -16.51
C GLN A 335 3.85 -19.02 -16.38
N PRO A 336 4.88 -19.34 -15.58
CA PRO A 336 5.31 -20.72 -15.36
C PRO A 336 4.45 -21.43 -14.29
N PRO A 337 4.34 -22.77 -14.36
CA PRO A 337 4.81 -23.61 -15.47
C PRO A 337 3.90 -23.42 -16.70
N CYS A 338 4.49 -23.40 -17.90
CA CYS A 338 3.69 -23.47 -19.13
C CYS A 338 2.98 -24.83 -19.23
N GLY A 339 1.97 -24.91 -20.10
CA GLY A 339 1.36 -26.16 -20.52
C GLY A 339 0.01 -25.93 -21.19
N ALA A 340 -0.16 -26.47 -22.39
CA ALA A 340 -1.41 -26.42 -23.15
C ALA A 340 -1.75 -27.80 -23.73
N PHE A 341 -3.03 -28.06 -24.02
CA PHE A 341 -3.42 -29.26 -24.75
C PHE A 341 -2.89 -29.24 -26.19
N LYS A 342 -2.42 -30.40 -26.68
CA LYS A 342 -2.12 -30.60 -28.11
C LYS A 342 -3.40 -30.51 -28.96
N LEU A 343 -3.56 -29.45 -29.75
CA LEU A 343 -4.80 -29.16 -30.48
C LEU A 343 -5.11 -30.17 -31.61
N ASN A 344 -4.10 -30.86 -32.14
CA ASN A 344 -4.27 -31.85 -33.22
C ASN A 344 -4.05 -33.29 -32.73
N ASN A 345 -4.54 -33.63 -31.54
CA ASN A 345 -4.38 -34.96 -30.95
C ASN A 345 -5.71 -35.57 -30.49
N THR A 346 -6.14 -36.66 -31.11
CA THR A 346 -7.40 -37.36 -30.76
C THR A 346 -7.39 -37.96 -29.35
N ALA A 347 -6.22 -38.18 -28.74
CA ALA A 347 -6.13 -38.61 -27.35
C ALA A 347 -6.60 -37.51 -26.38
N VAL A 348 -6.43 -36.22 -26.74
CA VAL A 348 -6.99 -35.09 -25.98
C VAL A 348 -8.51 -35.12 -26.03
N ASP A 349 -9.09 -35.35 -27.22
CA ASP A 349 -10.54 -35.46 -27.38
C ASP A 349 -11.14 -36.58 -26.50
N ALA A 350 -10.47 -37.74 -26.44
CA ALA A 350 -10.88 -38.88 -25.63
C ALA A 350 -10.70 -38.63 -24.11
N PHE A 351 -9.62 -37.96 -23.72
CA PHE A 351 -9.41 -37.53 -22.32
C PHE A 351 -10.51 -36.56 -21.87
N LEU A 352 -10.80 -35.54 -22.68
CA LEU A 352 -11.83 -34.55 -22.37
C LEU A 352 -13.25 -35.13 -22.41
N GLU A 353 -13.51 -36.12 -23.27
CA GLU A 353 -14.77 -36.88 -23.25
C GLU A 353 -14.96 -37.55 -21.88
N LYS A 354 -13.96 -38.32 -21.44
CA LYS A 354 -13.98 -39.03 -20.16
C LYS A 354 -14.04 -38.07 -18.97
N LEU A 355 -13.37 -36.92 -19.05
CA LEU A 355 -13.43 -35.85 -18.05
C LEU A 355 -14.84 -35.29 -17.93
N PHE A 356 -15.45 -34.88 -19.04
CA PHE A 356 -16.76 -34.25 -19.02
C PHE A 356 -17.92 -35.20 -18.78
N ASP A 357 -17.80 -36.47 -19.16
CA ASP A 357 -18.75 -37.52 -18.79
C ASP A 357 -18.79 -37.76 -17.27
N ASP A 358 -17.72 -37.43 -16.53
CA ASP A 358 -17.69 -37.51 -15.07
C ASP A 358 -18.09 -36.18 -14.39
N VAL A 359 -17.55 -35.06 -14.87
CA VAL A 359 -17.71 -33.74 -14.21
C VAL A 359 -19.07 -33.11 -14.50
N LEU A 360 -19.51 -33.05 -15.76
CA LEU A 360 -20.71 -32.28 -16.12
C LEU A 360 -22.00 -32.83 -15.47
N PRO A 361 -22.22 -34.15 -15.36
CA PRO A 361 -23.41 -34.68 -14.67
C PRO A 361 -23.48 -34.31 -13.18
N ARG A 362 -22.35 -34.02 -12.54
CA ARG A 362 -22.29 -33.60 -11.12
C ARG A 362 -22.54 -32.10 -10.97
N VAL A 363 -22.15 -31.30 -11.96
CA VAL A 363 -22.29 -29.83 -11.94
C VAL A 363 -23.66 -29.37 -12.44
N ALA A 364 -24.18 -29.98 -13.51
CA ALA A 364 -25.44 -29.60 -14.17
C ALA A 364 -26.70 -29.57 -13.29
N PRO A 365 -26.83 -30.37 -12.20
CA PRO A 365 -27.95 -30.24 -11.29
C PRO A 365 -28.00 -28.91 -10.53
N TYR A 366 -26.85 -28.25 -10.31
CA TYR A 366 -26.72 -27.11 -9.40
C TYR A 366 -26.17 -25.83 -10.03
N ALA A 367 -25.69 -25.89 -11.28
CA ALA A 367 -25.25 -24.72 -12.03
C ALA A 367 -25.95 -24.65 -13.40
N ALA A 368 -26.07 -23.45 -13.93
CA ALA A 368 -26.49 -23.16 -15.29
C ALA A 368 -25.30 -22.96 -16.22
N TYR A 369 -24.13 -22.65 -15.66
CA TYR A 369 -22.90 -22.33 -16.38
C TYR A 369 -21.78 -23.35 -16.17
N PHE A 370 -20.91 -23.44 -17.16
CA PHE A 370 -19.60 -24.07 -17.04
C PHE A 370 -18.59 -23.24 -17.84
N HIS A 371 -17.53 -22.78 -17.19
CA HIS A 371 -16.52 -21.96 -17.85
C HIS A 371 -15.46 -22.89 -18.46
N THR A 372 -15.17 -22.71 -19.74
CA THR A 372 -14.18 -23.51 -20.47
C THR A 372 -12.83 -22.80 -20.61
N GLY A 373 -12.71 -21.60 -20.02
CA GLY A 373 -11.52 -20.78 -20.07
C GLY A 373 -11.21 -20.25 -21.47
N GLY A 374 -9.98 -20.45 -21.91
CA GLY A 374 -9.50 -20.07 -23.24
C GLY A 374 -8.72 -18.75 -23.26
N ASP A 375 -8.21 -18.33 -22.11
CA ASP A 375 -7.29 -17.20 -21.96
C ASP A 375 -5.85 -17.59 -22.34
N GLU A 376 -5.07 -16.57 -22.68
CA GLU A 376 -3.60 -16.61 -22.78
C GLU A 376 -2.95 -17.79 -23.55
N LEU A 377 -3.69 -18.46 -24.45
CA LEU A 377 -3.12 -19.47 -25.34
C LEU A 377 -2.04 -18.83 -26.21
N ASN A 378 -0.82 -19.35 -26.14
CA ASN A 378 0.32 -18.77 -26.83
C ASN A 378 0.69 -19.62 -28.05
N ALA A 379 0.52 -19.06 -29.25
CA ALA A 379 0.80 -19.75 -30.52
C ALA A 379 2.18 -20.43 -30.60
N ASN A 380 3.19 -19.92 -29.87
CA ASN A 380 4.54 -20.49 -29.88
C ASN A 380 4.62 -21.87 -29.23
N ASP A 381 3.71 -22.23 -28.32
CA ASP A 381 3.68 -23.57 -27.73
C ASP A 381 3.53 -24.66 -28.80
N SER A 382 2.76 -24.37 -29.85
CA SER A 382 2.39 -25.28 -30.93
C SER A 382 3.55 -25.52 -31.90
N MET A 383 4.63 -24.73 -31.82
CA MET A 383 5.90 -25.06 -32.47
C MET A 383 6.56 -26.30 -31.85
N LEU A 384 6.30 -26.55 -30.57
CA LEU A 384 6.80 -27.72 -29.84
C LEU A 384 5.88 -28.93 -29.98
N ASP A 385 4.67 -28.75 -30.51
CA ASP A 385 3.76 -29.85 -30.83
C ASP A 385 4.26 -30.58 -32.08
N GLU A 386 4.64 -31.85 -31.91
CA GLU A 386 5.15 -32.70 -32.98
C GLU A 386 4.17 -32.87 -34.15
N GLY A 387 2.87 -32.74 -33.90
CA GLY A 387 1.78 -32.88 -34.87
C GLY A 387 1.36 -31.57 -35.57
N ILE A 388 1.89 -30.42 -35.14
CA ILE A 388 1.56 -29.10 -35.70
C ILE A 388 2.82 -28.38 -36.20
N ARG A 389 3.86 -28.26 -35.35
CA ARG A 389 5.16 -27.61 -35.63
C ARG A 389 5.04 -26.23 -36.28
N SER A 390 4.04 -25.46 -35.86
CA SER A 390 3.74 -24.13 -36.42
C SER A 390 3.11 -23.24 -35.35
N ASN A 391 3.44 -21.95 -35.40
CA ASN A 391 2.77 -20.87 -34.66
C ASN A 391 1.93 -19.97 -35.57
N ASP A 392 1.71 -20.37 -36.83
CA ASP A 392 0.89 -19.61 -37.79
C ASP A 392 -0.60 -19.73 -37.44
N SER A 393 -1.25 -18.60 -37.19
CA SER A 393 -2.69 -18.53 -36.89
C SER A 393 -3.55 -19.20 -37.97
N ALA A 394 -3.13 -19.19 -39.25
CA ALA A 394 -3.87 -19.86 -40.33
C ALA A 394 -3.92 -21.39 -40.16
N VAL A 395 -2.95 -21.98 -39.44
CA VAL A 395 -2.91 -23.40 -39.09
C VAL A 395 -3.64 -23.66 -37.77
N LEU A 396 -3.44 -22.81 -36.77
CA LEU A 396 -3.96 -23.01 -35.42
C LEU A 396 -5.46 -22.70 -35.30
N GLN A 397 -5.94 -21.65 -35.96
CA GLN A 397 -7.32 -21.20 -35.83
C GLN A 397 -8.35 -22.29 -36.18
N PRO A 398 -8.23 -23.07 -37.28
CA PRO A 398 -9.18 -24.16 -37.55
C PRO A 398 -9.14 -25.29 -36.51
N LEU A 399 -7.96 -25.57 -35.94
CA LEU A 399 -7.81 -26.58 -34.89
C LEU A 399 -8.46 -26.12 -33.58
N LEU A 400 -8.22 -24.87 -33.20
CA LEU A 400 -8.85 -24.25 -32.04
C LEU A 400 -10.37 -24.11 -32.21
N GLN A 401 -10.86 -23.74 -33.40
CA GLN A 401 -12.30 -23.70 -33.71
C GLN A 401 -12.94 -25.07 -33.46
N LYS A 402 -12.33 -26.14 -34.01
CA LYS A 402 -12.80 -27.51 -33.78
C LYS A 402 -12.78 -27.87 -32.28
N PHE A 403 -11.71 -27.51 -31.56
CA PHE A 403 -11.58 -27.78 -30.14
C PHE A 403 -12.72 -27.11 -29.35
N ILE A 404 -12.91 -25.80 -29.52
CA ILE A 404 -13.95 -25.01 -28.85
C ILE A 404 -15.35 -25.52 -29.21
N ASP A 405 -15.64 -25.77 -30.49
CA ASP A 405 -16.93 -26.30 -30.93
C ASP A 405 -17.26 -27.64 -30.27
N THR A 406 -16.27 -28.52 -30.18
CA THR A 406 -16.42 -29.85 -29.56
C THR A 406 -16.69 -29.72 -28.06
N GLN A 407 -15.93 -28.90 -27.35
CA GLN A 407 -16.10 -28.75 -25.90
C GLN A 407 -17.40 -28.01 -25.55
N HIS A 408 -17.74 -26.94 -26.28
CA HIS A 408 -19.01 -26.23 -26.09
C HIS A 408 -20.21 -27.10 -26.44
N ALA A 409 -20.11 -27.99 -27.43
CA ALA A 409 -21.16 -28.97 -27.70
C ALA A 409 -21.37 -29.94 -26.54
N ARG A 410 -20.30 -30.39 -25.86
CA ARG A 410 -20.40 -31.25 -24.66
C ARG A 410 -21.06 -30.52 -23.50
N VAL A 411 -20.65 -29.29 -23.21
CA VAL A 411 -21.26 -28.43 -22.17
C VAL A 411 -22.76 -28.22 -22.46
N LYS A 412 -23.12 -27.85 -23.70
CA LYS A 412 -24.52 -27.67 -24.10
C LYS A 412 -25.33 -28.97 -24.02
N LYS A 413 -24.75 -30.12 -24.39
CA LYS A 413 -25.40 -31.43 -24.29
C LYS A 413 -25.74 -31.80 -22.83
N ALA A 414 -24.92 -31.35 -21.88
CA ALA A 414 -25.20 -31.50 -20.45
C ALA A 414 -26.25 -30.52 -19.91
N GLY A 415 -26.79 -29.62 -20.75
CA GLY A 415 -27.79 -28.62 -20.35
C GLY A 415 -27.20 -27.37 -19.70
N LEU A 416 -25.89 -27.13 -19.89
CA LEU A 416 -25.16 -25.98 -19.35
C LEU A 416 -24.85 -24.97 -20.46
N THR A 417 -24.70 -23.70 -20.07
CA THR A 417 -24.26 -22.61 -20.96
C THR A 417 -22.75 -22.43 -20.82
N PRO A 418 -21.97 -22.54 -21.92
CA PRO A 418 -20.53 -22.30 -21.88
C PRO A 418 -20.22 -20.82 -21.63
N ILE A 419 -19.20 -20.58 -20.82
CA ILE A 419 -18.53 -19.28 -20.68
C ILE A 419 -17.07 -19.44 -21.14
N THR A 420 -16.51 -18.40 -21.76
CA THR A 420 -15.11 -18.38 -22.22
C THR A 420 -14.51 -16.97 -22.07
N TRP A 421 -13.19 -16.87 -21.98
CA TRP A 421 -12.48 -15.60 -21.98
C TRP A 421 -12.46 -14.92 -23.37
N GLU A 422 -12.16 -13.63 -23.40
CA GLU A 422 -12.35 -12.78 -24.57
C GLU A 422 -11.39 -13.04 -25.74
N GLU A 423 -10.26 -13.68 -25.47
CA GLU A 423 -9.25 -14.02 -26.47
C GLU A 423 -9.81 -14.95 -27.57
N ILE A 424 -10.71 -15.86 -27.22
CA ILE A 424 -11.32 -16.80 -28.18
C ILE A 424 -11.99 -16.05 -29.36
N PRO A 425 -12.94 -15.12 -29.13
CA PRO A 425 -13.52 -14.36 -30.22
C PRO A 425 -12.68 -13.16 -30.70
N LEU A 426 -11.86 -12.53 -29.84
CA LEU A 426 -11.17 -11.28 -30.20
C LEU A 426 -9.80 -11.48 -30.84
N ASP A 427 -9.00 -12.41 -30.32
CA ASP A 427 -7.62 -12.60 -30.76
C ASP A 427 -7.53 -13.78 -31.74
N TRP A 428 -8.22 -14.86 -31.43
CA TRP A 428 -8.26 -16.06 -32.27
C TRP A 428 -9.36 -16.03 -33.33
N ASN A 429 -10.26 -15.04 -33.30
CA ASN A 429 -11.34 -14.86 -34.26
C ASN A 429 -12.19 -16.15 -34.42
N ILE A 430 -12.44 -16.85 -33.30
CA ILE A 430 -13.26 -18.06 -33.24
C ILE A 430 -14.73 -17.65 -33.15
N THR A 431 -15.54 -18.21 -34.04
CA THR A 431 -16.98 -17.96 -34.02
C THR A 431 -17.67 -18.98 -33.13
N MET A 432 -18.52 -18.50 -32.23
CA MET A 432 -19.25 -19.34 -31.28
C MET A 432 -20.75 -19.09 -31.38
N ASP A 433 -21.52 -19.98 -30.73
CA ASP A 433 -22.95 -19.80 -30.51
C ASP A 433 -23.22 -18.46 -29.79
N LYS A 434 -24.26 -17.72 -30.20
CA LYS A 434 -24.59 -16.43 -29.59
C LYS A 434 -25.14 -16.54 -28.16
N ASN A 435 -25.49 -17.75 -27.72
CA ASN A 435 -25.83 -18.02 -26.33
C ASN A 435 -24.60 -18.28 -25.44
N THR A 436 -23.42 -18.52 -26.02
CA THR A 436 -22.16 -18.55 -25.27
C THR A 436 -21.92 -17.17 -24.64
N VAL A 437 -21.54 -17.16 -23.37
CA VAL A 437 -21.20 -15.94 -22.65
C VAL A 437 -19.69 -15.72 -22.75
N VAL A 438 -19.26 -14.47 -22.95
CA VAL A 438 -17.84 -14.10 -23.01
C VAL A 438 -17.49 -13.23 -21.81
N GLN A 439 -16.45 -13.60 -21.07
CA GLN A 439 -15.93 -12.82 -19.95
C GLN A 439 -14.74 -11.97 -20.42
N SER A 440 -14.83 -10.64 -20.24
CA SER A 440 -13.83 -9.67 -20.70
C SER A 440 -12.99 -9.18 -19.52
N TRP A 441 -11.67 -9.11 -19.67
CA TRP A 441 -10.77 -8.79 -18.56
C TRP A 441 -9.67 -7.77 -18.90
N LEU A 442 -9.19 -7.67 -20.14
CA LEU A 442 -8.15 -6.74 -20.59
C LEU A 442 -8.61 -5.27 -20.62
N GLY A 443 -9.91 -5.02 -20.59
CA GLY A 443 -10.50 -3.68 -20.58
C GLY A 443 -10.51 -2.98 -21.95
N GLY A 444 -10.28 -1.66 -21.98
CA GLY A 444 -10.40 -0.87 -23.20
C GLY A 444 -11.80 -0.93 -23.82
N ASP A 445 -11.88 -1.13 -25.14
CA ASP A 445 -13.14 -1.27 -25.89
C ASP A 445 -13.63 -2.73 -26.00
N SER A 446 -13.07 -3.69 -25.25
CA SER A 446 -13.39 -5.11 -25.41
C SER A 446 -14.88 -5.43 -25.23
N VAL A 447 -15.51 -4.94 -24.16
CA VAL A 447 -16.96 -5.12 -23.93
C VAL A 447 -17.77 -4.62 -25.12
N LYS A 448 -17.39 -3.46 -25.69
CA LYS A 448 -18.03 -2.91 -26.88
C LYS A 448 -17.83 -3.79 -28.11
N LYS A 449 -16.62 -4.29 -28.34
CA LYS A 449 -16.33 -5.20 -29.47
C LYS A 449 -17.15 -6.49 -29.37
N LEU A 450 -17.17 -7.11 -28.19
CA LEU A 450 -17.89 -8.37 -27.95
C LEU A 450 -19.40 -8.21 -28.09
N THR A 451 -19.97 -7.14 -27.54
CA THR A 451 -21.40 -6.83 -27.71
C THR A 451 -21.72 -6.44 -29.15
N GLY A 452 -20.83 -5.74 -29.86
CA GLY A 452 -20.94 -5.48 -31.30
C GLY A 452 -20.89 -6.73 -32.17
N LEU A 453 -20.22 -7.80 -31.71
CA LEU A 453 -20.28 -9.14 -32.31
C LEU A 453 -21.55 -9.92 -31.91
N GLY A 454 -22.40 -9.36 -31.05
CA GLY A 454 -23.67 -9.94 -30.62
C GLY A 454 -23.56 -10.98 -29.49
N TYR A 455 -22.44 -11.03 -28.77
CA TYR A 455 -22.28 -11.93 -27.62
C TYR A 455 -22.81 -11.30 -26.33
N LYS A 456 -23.27 -12.15 -25.41
CA LYS A 456 -23.51 -11.77 -24.01
C LYS A 456 -22.18 -11.63 -23.29
N VAL A 457 -22.01 -10.58 -22.51
CA VAL A 457 -20.71 -10.23 -21.90
C VAL A 457 -20.82 -10.12 -20.38
N ILE A 458 -19.81 -10.67 -19.70
CA ILE A 458 -19.50 -10.43 -18.30
C ILE A 458 -18.25 -9.56 -18.26
N ASP A 459 -18.29 -8.44 -17.54
CA ASP A 459 -17.15 -7.53 -17.40
C ASP A 459 -16.33 -7.85 -16.14
N SER A 460 -15.03 -8.04 -16.31
CA SER A 460 -14.02 -8.26 -15.27
C SER A 460 -12.76 -7.42 -15.51
N ASN A 461 -12.90 -6.24 -16.13
CA ASN A 461 -11.80 -5.34 -16.50
C ASN A 461 -10.74 -5.16 -15.39
N TYR A 462 -9.51 -5.61 -15.65
CA TYR A 462 -8.41 -5.67 -14.68
C TYR A 462 -8.02 -4.28 -14.16
N ASN A 463 -8.29 -3.22 -14.92
CA ASN A 463 -8.02 -1.85 -14.48
C ASN A 463 -8.86 -1.46 -13.25
N PHE A 464 -9.98 -2.14 -13.02
CA PHE A 464 -10.91 -1.85 -11.94
C PHE A 464 -11.12 -3.04 -11.02
N TRP A 465 -11.34 -4.25 -11.55
CA TRP A 465 -11.97 -5.36 -10.83
C TRP A 465 -11.06 -6.58 -10.57
N TYR A 466 -9.77 -6.50 -10.89
CA TYR A 466 -8.77 -7.48 -10.43
C TYR A 466 -8.29 -7.14 -9.01
N LEU A 467 -8.58 -8.02 -8.06
CA LEU A 467 -8.35 -7.82 -6.63
C LEU A 467 -6.94 -8.21 -6.19
N ASP A 468 -6.23 -9.00 -6.99
CA ASP A 468 -4.87 -9.50 -6.78
C ASP A 468 -3.77 -8.46 -7.07
N CYS A 469 -4.07 -7.41 -7.83
CA CYS A 469 -3.09 -6.40 -8.22
C CYS A 469 -2.46 -5.57 -7.09
N GLY A 470 -1.24 -5.08 -7.33
CA GLY A 470 -0.46 -4.18 -6.47
C GLY A 470 0.12 -4.83 -5.21
N ARG A 471 0.24 -6.15 -5.19
CA ARG A 471 0.87 -6.95 -4.13
C ARG A 471 2.38 -7.13 -4.36
N GLY A 472 2.85 -6.74 -5.53
CA GLY A 472 4.23 -6.95 -5.93
C GLY A 472 4.38 -8.29 -6.63
N GLN A 473 5.52 -8.42 -7.26
CA GLN A 473 5.75 -9.45 -8.24
C GLN A 473 6.23 -10.76 -7.57
N TRP A 474 5.73 -11.90 -8.07
CA TRP A 474 5.91 -13.23 -7.48
C TRP A 474 6.89 -14.14 -8.25
N LEU A 475 7.18 -13.82 -9.52
CA LEU A 475 8.21 -14.52 -10.29
C LEU A 475 9.60 -14.18 -9.74
N ASN A 476 10.64 -14.90 -10.20
CA ASN A 476 12.03 -14.60 -9.84
C ASN A 476 12.81 -14.21 -11.09
N TRP A 477 13.70 -13.21 -10.99
CA TRP A 477 14.56 -12.80 -12.09
C TRP A 477 16.01 -13.18 -11.84
N ALA A 478 16.65 -13.74 -12.87
CA ALA A 478 18.09 -13.88 -12.91
C ALA A 478 18.76 -12.49 -12.90
N ASN A 479 20.01 -12.43 -12.44
CA ASN A 479 20.83 -11.22 -12.49
C ASN A 479 20.96 -10.67 -13.94
N GLY A 480 21.42 -9.42 -14.06
CA GLY A 480 21.62 -8.79 -15.38
C GLY A 480 20.32 -8.18 -15.92
N ALA A 481 20.05 -8.38 -17.21
CA ALA A 481 18.92 -7.76 -17.92
C ALA A 481 17.56 -8.18 -17.35
N ALA A 482 17.36 -9.48 -17.07
CA ALA A 482 16.11 -9.99 -16.51
C ALA A 482 15.76 -9.29 -15.18
N PHE A 483 16.73 -9.13 -14.27
CA PHE A 483 16.53 -8.38 -13.01
C PHE A 483 16.13 -6.92 -13.27
N GLN A 484 16.69 -6.27 -14.30
CA GLN A 484 16.32 -4.89 -14.61
C GLN A 484 14.92 -4.79 -15.18
N THR A 485 14.51 -5.73 -16.03
CA THR A 485 13.15 -5.81 -16.55
C THR A 485 12.14 -6.03 -15.42
N GLY A 486 12.49 -6.86 -14.43
CA GLY A 486 11.64 -7.11 -13.27
C GLY A 486 11.59 -5.97 -12.25
N TYR A 487 12.67 -5.20 -12.05
CA TYR A 487 12.76 -4.14 -11.03
C TYR A 487 11.82 -2.97 -11.34
N PRO A 488 10.97 -2.49 -10.39
CA PRO A 488 11.05 -2.65 -8.94
C PRO A 488 10.20 -3.80 -8.36
N PHE A 489 9.94 -4.83 -9.16
CA PHE A 489 9.16 -6.01 -8.81
C PHE A 489 7.70 -5.67 -8.48
N ASN A 490 7.10 -4.84 -9.31
CA ASN A 490 5.65 -4.65 -9.31
C ASN A 490 5.00 -5.79 -10.11
N ASP A 491 3.87 -6.28 -9.65
CA ASP A 491 3.05 -7.20 -10.44
C ASP A 491 2.54 -6.52 -11.71
N TRP A 492 2.09 -7.35 -12.66
CA TRP A 492 1.77 -6.91 -14.02
C TRP A 492 0.58 -5.94 -14.07
N CYS A 493 -0.38 -6.06 -13.14
CA CYS A 493 -1.60 -5.26 -13.12
C CYS A 493 -1.62 -4.19 -12.01
N GLY A 494 -0.50 -3.91 -11.34
CA GLY A 494 -0.41 -2.85 -10.33
C GLY A 494 -0.82 -1.46 -10.87
N PRO A 495 -1.28 -0.54 -10.02
CA PRO A 495 -1.35 -0.59 -8.56
C PRO A 495 -2.59 -1.34 -8.03
N THR A 496 -2.67 -1.51 -6.69
CA THR A 496 -3.83 -2.10 -6.02
C THR A 496 -5.11 -1.32 -6.31
N LYS A 497 -6.18 -2.04 -6.66
CA LYS A 497 -7.48 -1.44 -6.90
C LYS A 497 -8.16 -1.12 -5.58
N SER A 498 -8.34 0.17 -5.29
CA SER A 498 -9.05 0.62 -4.09
C SER A 498 -10.57 0.44 -4.24
N TRP A 499 -11.32 0.42 -3.14
CA TRP A 499 -12.78 0.32 -3.22
C TRP A 499 -13.39 1.49 -4.00
N GLN A 500 -12.77 2.69 -3.94
CA GLN A 500 -13.23 3.86 -4.71
C GLN A 500 -13.06 3.65 -6.20
N LEU A 501 -11.94 3.06 -6.63
CA LEU A 501 -11.70 2.75 -8.04
C LEU A 501 -12.70 1.69 -8.53
N ILE A 502 -12.87 0.61 -7.75
CA ILE A 502 -13.85 -0.46 -8.04
C ILE A 502 -15.27 0.11 -8.16
N TYR A 503 -15.67 0.98 -7.22
CA TYR A 503 -16.99 1.61 -7.19
C TYR A 503 -17.20 2.59 -8.36
N SER A 504 -16.12 3.12 -8.94
CA SER A 504 -16.21 4.12 -10.01
C SER A 504 -16.55 3.55 -11.38
N HIS A 505 -16.36 2.24 -11.57
CA HIS A 505 -16.54 1.55 -12.84
C HIS A 505 -18.01 1.38 -13.21
N ASP A 506 -18.33 1.48 -14.50
CA ASP A 506 -19.64 1.20 -15.07
C ASP A 506 -19.46 0.25 -16.26
N PRO A 507 -19.95 -1.01 -16.17
CA PRO A 507 -19.82 -2.00 -17.24
C PRO A 507 -20.49 -1.61 -18.56
N THR A 508 -21.37 -0.60 -18.53
CA THR A 508 -22.13 -0.14 -19.70
C THR A 508 -21.67 1.21 -20.24
N ALA A 509 -20.57 1.74 -19.71
CA ALA A 509 -20.01 3.00 -20.18
C ALA A 509 -19.68 2.93 -21.69
N ASN A 510 -20.05 3.98 -22.42
CA ASN A 510 -19.79 4.14 -23.87
C ASN A 510 -20.44 3.11 -24.80
N LEU A 511 -21.44 2.36 -24.31
CA LEU A 511 -22.26 1.44 -25.10
C LEU A 511 -23.56 2.10 -25.56
N THR A 512 -24.07 1.65 -26.71
CA THR A 512 -25.45 1.93 -27.13
C THR A 512 -26.44 1.16 -26.25
N ALA A 513 -27.72 1.56 -26.30
CA ALA A 513 -28.76 0.89 -25.52
C ALA A 513 -28.95 -0.59 -25.91
N GLU A 514 -28.65 -0.99 -27.15
CA GLU A 514 -28.73 -2.40 -27.57
C GLU A 514 -27.50 -3.20 -27.14
N GLU A 515 -26.30 -2.62 -27.27
CA GLU A 515 -25.06 -3.24 -26.74
C GLU A 515 -25.15 -3.43 -25.21
N ALA A 516 -25.66 -2.44 -24.48
CA ALA A 516 -25.80 -2.50 -23.02
C ALA A 516 -26.74 -3.62 -22.54
N LYS A 517 -27.71 -4.07 -23.36
CA LYS A 517 -28.58 -5.22 -23.03
C LYS A 517 -27.85 -6.55 -23.06
N LEU A 518 -26.73 -6.63 -23.79
CA LEU A 518 -25.91 -7.83 -23.87
C LEU A 518 -24.92 -7.94 -22.71
N VAL A 519 -24.72 -6.87 -21.94
CA VAL A 519 -23.91 -6.89 -20.72
C VAL A 519 -24.74 -7.50 -19.58
N LEU A 520 -24.40 -8.73 -19.18
CA LEU A 520 -25.09 -9.44 -18.10
C LEU A 520 -24.74 -8.87 -16.72
N GLY A 521 -23.61 -8.19 -16.60
CA GLY A 521 -23.07 -7.65 -15.36
C GLY A 521 -21.57 -7.86 -15.33
N GLY A 522 -21.04 -8.33 -14.19
CA GLY A 522 -19.61 -8.48 -14.04
C GLY A 522 -19.16 -9.28 -12.83
N GLU A 523 -17.86 -9.54 -12.80
CA GLU A 523 -17.20 -10.25 -11.70
C GLU A 523 -15.92 -9.57 -11.29
N VAL A 524 -15.67 -9.52 -9.98
CA VAL A 524 -14.36 -9.20 -9.46
C VAL A 524 -13.50 -10.46 -9.42
N ALA A 525 -12.28 -10.37 -9.95
CA ALA A 525 -11.36 -11.49 -10.04
C ALA A 525 -10.38 -11.50 -8.87
N ALA A 526 -10.24 -12.63 -8.19
CA ALA A 526 -9.21 -12.85 -7.18
C ALA A 526 -8.32 -14.03 -7.60
N TRP A 527 -7.40 -13.76 -8.52
CA TRP A 527 -6.34 -14.69 -8.89
C TRP A 527 -5.40 -14.96 -7.71
N SER A 528 -4.87 -16.19 -7.64
CA SER A 528 -4.28 -16.69 -6.40
C SER A 528 -2.78 -16.92 -6.44
N GLU A 529 -2.02 -16.37 -7.37
CA GLU A 529 -0.54 -16.50 -7.40
C GLU A 529 0.13 -16.02 -6.11
N THR A 530 -0.49 -15.05 -5.42
CA THR A 530 -0.01 -14.53 -4.12
C THR A 530 -1.11 -14.45 -3.05
N ILE A 531 -2.24 -15.13 -3.27
CA ILE A 531 -3.40 -15.12 -2.37
C ILE A 531 -3.66 -16.54 -1.86
N ASP A 532 -3.87 -16.66 -0.56
CA ASP A 532 -4.19 -17.92 0.11
C ASP A 532 -5.22 -17.68 1.23
N SER A 533 -5.58 -18.74 1.96
CA SER A 533 -6.50 -18.68 3.11
C SER A 533 -6.15 -17.59 4.14
N ALA A 534 -4.86 -17.23 4.29
CA ALA A 534 -4.42 -16.31 5.32
C ALA A 534 -4.75 -14.85 4.99
N ASN A 535 -4.92 -14.50 3.71
CA ASN A 535 -5.09 -13.11 3.29
C ASN A 535 -6.32 -12.84 2.40
N PHE A 536 -6.97 -13.88 1.86
CA PHE A 536 -8.11 -13.76 0.93
C PHE A 536 -9.21 -12.80 1.42
N ASP A 537 -9.76 -13.02 2.61
CA ASP A 537 -10.90 -12.22 3.11
C ASP A 537 -10.57 -10.73 3.23
N SER A 538 -9.37 -10.42 3.70
CA SER A 538 -8.91 -9.04 3.87
C SER A 538 -8.63 -8.34 2.54
N LEU A 539 -8.34 -9.11 1.49
CA LEU A 539 -8.14 -8.58 0.15
C LEU A 539 -9.48 -8.39 -0.56
N VAL A 540 -10.36 -9.39 -0.52
CA VAL A 540 -11.61 -9.36 -1.27
C VAL A 540 -12.60 -8.38 -0.66
N TRP A 541 -12.70 -8.30 0.66
CA TRP A 541 -13.71 -7.48 1.32
C TRP A 541 -13.08 -6.30 2.09
N PRO A 542 -13.59 -5.07 1.94
CA PRO A 542 -14.87 -4.67 1.35
C PRO A 542 -14.78 -4.24 -0.13
N ARG A 543 -13.75 -4.66 -0.87
CA ARG A 543 -13.57 -4.27 -2.28
C ARG A 543 -14.64 -4.88 -3.19
N ALA A 544 -14.92 -6.17 -3.05
CA ALA A 544 -16.02 -6.84 -3.74
C ALA A 544 -17.40 -6.28 -3.33
N SER A 545 -17.55 -5.74 -2.12
CA SER A 545 -18.77 -5.03 -1.69
C SER A 545 -19.04 -3.80 -2.54
N ALA A 546 -18.00 -3.06 -2.94
CA ALA A 546 -18.10 -1.92 -3.83
C ALA A 546 -18.63 -2.32 -5.21
N ALA A 547 -18.10 -3.40 -5.80
CA ALA A 547 -18.61 -3.95 -7.05
C ALA A 547 -20.06 -4.46 -6.89
N GLY A 548 -20.38 -5.08 -5.75
CA GLY A 548 -21.73 -5.53 -5.42
C GLY A 548 -22.77 -4.40 -5.47
N GLU A 549 -22.45 -3.21 -4.95
CA GLU A 549 -23.35 -2.06 -5.07
C GLU A 549 -23.42 -1.48 -6.49
N VAL A 550 -22.31 -1.45 -7.24
CA VAL A 550 -22.35 -1.06 -8.66
C VAL A 550 -23.25 -2.00 -9.46
N LEU A 551 -23.16 -3.30 -9.20
CA LEU A 551 -23.90 -4.33 -9.93
C LEU A 551 -25.36 -4.46 -9.47
N TRP A 552 -25.66 -4.09 -8.23
CA TRP A 552 -27.03 -4.08 -7.69
C TRP A 552 -27.75 -2.75 -7.96
N SER A 553 -27.16 -1.63 -7.56
CA SER A 553 -27.79 -0.32 -7.56
C SER A 553 -27.49 0.50 -8.82
N GLY A 554 -26.51 0.07 -9.62
CA GLY A 554 -25.96 0.82 -10.74
C GLY A 554 -24.96 1.90 -10.30
N ARG A 555 -23.95 2.17 -11.15
CA ARG A 555 -23.01 3.28 -10.95
C ARG A 555 -23.72 4.64 -10.96
N GLN A 556 -24.72 4.79 -11.83
CA GLN A 556 -25.51 6.01 -11.99
C GLN A 556 -26.85 5.91 -11.23
N ASP A 557 -27.35 7.04 -10.76
CA ASP A 557 -28.69 7.17 -10.18
C ASP A 557 -29.77 7.28 -11.27
N ALA A 558 -31.04 7.43 -10.86
CA ALA A 558 -32.17 7.56 -11.78
C ALA A 558 -32.12 8.82 -12.66
N ALA A 559 -31.31 9.82 -12.30
CA ALA A 559 -31.07 11.03 -13.10
C ALA A 559 -29.87 10.88 -14.05
N GLY A 560 -29.23 9.71 -14.10
CA GLY A 560 -28.04 9.44 -14.90
C GLY A 560 -26.76 10.03 -14.29
N GLN A 561 -26.80 10.51 -13.04
CA GLN A 561 -25.63 11.06 -12.37
C GLN A 561 -24.88 9.97 -11.62
N ASN A 562 -23.55 10.05 -11.64
CA ASN A 562 -22.69 9.16 -10.88
C ASN A 562 -23.00 9.27 -9.38
N ARG A 563 -23.41 8.17 -8.76
CA ARG A 563 -23.58 8.07 -7.30
C ARG A 563 -22.34 8.56 -6.54
N SER A 564 -22.56 9.29 -5.45
CA SER A 564 -21.51 9.93 -4.66
C SER A 564 -20.70 8.93 -3.84
N LEU A 565 -19.37 9.01 -3.95
CA LEU A 565 -18.45 8.29 -3.05
C LEU A 565 -18.57 8.77 -1.60
N MET A 566 -18.97 10.03 -1.39
CA MET A 566 -19.18 10.57 -0.04
C MET A 566 -20.40 9.95 0.64
N ASP A 567 -21.42 9.58 -0.15
CA ASP A 567 -22.64 8.95 0.37
C ASP A 567 -22.46 7.44 0.53
N ALA A 568 -21.62 6.82 -0.31
CA ALA A 568 -21.27 5.40 -0.23
C ALA A 568 -20.33 5.08 0.95
N ALA A 569 -19.32 5.90 1.19
CA ALA A 569 -18.31 5.65 2.23
C ALA A 569 -18.88 5.34 3.63
N PRO A 570 -19.83 6.12 4.20
CA PRO A 570 -20.36 5.83 5.54
C PRO A 570 -21.15 4.51 5.58
N ARG A 571 -21.90 4.19 4.51
CA ARG A 571 -22.68 2.94 4.41
C ARG A 571 -21.77 1.73 4.24
N LEU A 572 -20.76 1.82 3.37
CA LEU A 572 -19.78 0.75 3.17
C LEU A 572 -18.99 0.44 4.45
N ASN A 573 -18.59 1.49 5.17
CA ASN A 573 -17.84 1.33 6.41
C ASN A 573 -18.70 0.68 7.50
N GLU A 574 -19.97 1.06 7.62
CA GLU A 574 -20.93 0.43 8.52
C GLU A 574 -21.12 -1.06 8.17
N PHE A 575 -21.37 -1.33 6.89
CA PHE A 575 -21.63 -2.67 6.40
C PHE A 575 -20.40 -3.58 6.59
N ARG A 576 -19.19 -3.05 6.39
CA ARG A 576 -17.94 -3.74 6.73
C ARG A 576 -17.89 -4.15 8.20
N GLU A 577 -18.31 -3.30 9.14
CA GLU A 577 -18.35 -3.66 10.56
C GLU A 577 -19.37 -4.77 10.82
N ARG A 578 -20.52 -4.76 10.14
CA ARG A 578 -21.47 -5.89 10.19
C ARG A 578 -20.83 -7.20 9.73
N MET A 579 -20.13 -7.16 8.60
CA MET A 579 -19.43 -8.34 8.10
C MET A 579 -18.39 -8.84 9.12
N VAL A 580 -17.57 -7.96 9.72
CA VAL A 580 -16.55 -8.34 10.72
C VAL A 580 -17.12 -9.04 11.96
N LEU A 581 -18.38 -8.79 12.30
CA LEU A 581 -19.04 -9.49 13.42
C LEU A 581 -19.58 -10.85 13.00
N LYS A 582 -19.98 -10.98 11.73
CA LYS A 582 -20.44 -12.22 11.12
C LYS A 582 -19.28 -13.13 10.66
N GLY A 583 -18.04 -12.62 10.55
CA GLY A 583 -16.86 -13.37 10.09
C GLY A 583 -15.50 -12.70 10.43
N ARG A 584 -14.42 -13.49 10.57
CA ARG A 584 -13.09 -12.98 10.98
C ARG A 584 -12.36 -12.27 9.81
N SER A 585 -11.78 -11.09 10.08
CA SER A 585 -10.68 -10.46 9.31
C SER A 585 -10.97 -9.80 7.94
N PHE A 586 -11.93 -8.87 7.85
CA PHE A 586 -12.09 -7.98 6.66
C PHE A 586 -11.23 -6.71 6.76
N ALA A 587 -10.76 -6.11 5.66
CA ALA A 587 -9.92 -4.89 5.71
C ALA A 587 -10.73 -3.62 6.07
N PRO A 588 -10.12 -2.59 6.69
CA PRO A 588 -10.81 -1.33 7.02
C PRO A 588 -10.99 -0.45 5.77
N GLY A 589 -12.21 0.07 5.54
CA GLY A 589 -12.57 0.89 4.37
C GLY A 589 -12.19 2.38 4.44
N SER A 590 -11.89 2.91 5.63
CA SER A 590 -11.32 4.25 5.97
C SER A 590 -11.66 4.58 7.44
N CYS A 591 -11.23 5.74 7.97
CA CYS A 591 -11.50 6.16 9.37
C CYS A 591 -13.00 6.43 9.62
N LEU A 592 -13.66 5.53 10.36
CA LEU A 592 -15.07 5.61 10.79
C LEU A 592 -15.42 6.77 11.75
N GLY A 593 -14.48 7.65 12.11
CA GLY A 593 -14.67 8.69 13.14
C GLY A 593 -14.93 10.11 12.62
N THR A 594 -15.04 10.34 11.30
CA THR A 594 -15.02 11.70 10.74
C THR A 594 -16.05 11.95 9.64
N SER A 595 -17.28 11.46 9.78
CA SER A 595 -18.39 11.84 8.90
C SER A 595 -18.74 13.35 8.93
N GLY A 596 -18.03 14.16 9.72
CA GLY A 596 -18.10 15.63 9.66
C GLY A 596 -16.76 16.36 9.47
N ALA A 597 -15.61 15.68 9.32
CA ALA A 597 -14.31 16.38 9.24
C ALA A 597 -13.75 16.50 7.80
N SER A 598 -14.11 15.61 6.87
CA SER A 598 -13.73 15.76 5.45
C SER A 598 -14.60 16.78 4.70
N LEU A 599 -15.73 17.19 5.27
CA LEU A 599 -16.68 18.17 4.71
C LEU A 599 -16.34 19.64 5.05
N ARG A 600 -15.17 19.93 5.65
CA ARG A 600 -14.76 21.31 5.99
C ARG A 600 -13.50 21.83 5.31
N SER A 601 -12.93 21.14 4.33
CA SER A 601 -11.66 21.57 3.72
C SER A 601 -11.72 22.06 2.28
N ARG A 602 -12.90 22.40 1.73
CA ARG A 602 -12.98 23.02 0.39
C ARG A 602 -13.69 24.38 0.27
N ASP A 603 -14.32 24.91 1.32
CA ASP A 603 -14.89 26.28 1.31
C ASP A 603 -14.57 27.09 2.58
N ALA A 604 -13.33 27.00 3.06
CA ALA A 604 -12.82 27.90 4.10
C ALA A 604 -11.62 28.70 3.59
N PHE A 605 -11.80 29.34 2.43
CA PHE A 605 -10.87 30.34 1.91
C PHE A 605 -11.63 31.60 1.45
N THR A 606 -12.54 32.09 2.29
CA THR A 606 -12.93 33.52 2.43
C THR A 606 -13.98 33.61 3.54
N GLN A 607 -13.87 34.63 4.40
CA GLN A 607 -14.72 34.91 5.58
C GLN A 607 -14.48 34.09 6.86
N THR A 608 -13.31 34.27 7.48
CA THR A 608 -13.22 34.38 8.95
C THR A 608 -12.53 35.69 9.30
N GLY A 609 -13.31 36.75 9.16
CA GLY A 609 -12.99 38.12 9.56
C GLY A 609 -14.23 38.77 10.16
N CYS A 610 -14.94 38.07 11.06
CA CYS A 610 -15.97 38.63 11.95
C CYS A 610 -16.54 37.48 12.78
N LEU A 611 -15.99 37.24 13.97
CA LEU A 611 -16.63 36.55 15.12
C LEU A 611 -15.67 36.39 16.33
N THR A 612 -14.56 37.13 16.35
CA THR A 612 -13.70 37.33 17.54
C THR A 612 -13.77 38.75 18.10
N MET A 613 -14.82 39.53 17.80
CA MET A 613 -15.04 40.87 18.36
C MET A 613 -16.33 41.01 19.20
N GLY A 614 -17.23 40.03 19.24
CA GLY A 614 -18.49 40.14 20.03
C GLY A 614 -18.40 39.72 21.51
N LEU A 615 -17.43 38.87 21.87
CA LEU A 615 -17.23 38.42 23.26
C LEU A 615 -16.15 39.21 24.00
N VAL A 616 -15.27 39.87 23.26
CA VAL A 616 -14.21 40.72 23.84
C VAL A 616 -14.76 42.11 24.18
N GLU A 617 -15.71 42.65 23.42
CA GLU A 617 -16.33 43.95 23.75
C GLU A 617 -17.23 43.89 25.00
N ILE A 618 -17.94 42.78 25.24
CA ILE A 618 -18.77 42.61 26.46
C ILE A 618 -17.90 42.42 27.72
N LEU A 619 -16.70 41.83 27.58
CA LEU A 619 -15.75 41.65 28.67
C LEU A 619 -14.90 42.91 28.94
N VAL A 620 -14.73 43.80 27.96
CA VAL A 620 -13.90 45.02 28.09
C VAL A 620 -14.69 46.19 28.68
N GLU A 621 -16.02 46.21 28.56
CA GLU A 621 -16.85 47.27 29.20
C GLU A 621 -17.10 47.07 30.71
N HIS A 622 -16.86 45.86 31.25
CA HIS A 622 -17.17 45.54 32.66
C HIS A 622 -15.95 45.10 33.50
N VAL A 623 -14.76 45.00 32.91
CA VAL A 623 -13.56 44.55 33.64
C VAL A 623 -12.58 45.72 33.78
N SER A 624 -12.51 46.27 34.98
CA SER A 624 -11.50 47.26 35.39
C SER A 624 -10.09 46.80 35.03
N VAL A 625 -9.25 47.71 34.55
CA VAL A 625 -7.81 47.48 34.28
C VAL A 625 -7.10 46.90 35.52
N LYS A 626 -7.58 47.21 36.74
CA LYS A 626 -7.08 46.62 37.98
C LYS A 626 -7.42 45.12 38.12
N SER A 627 -8.57 44.69 37.61
CA SER A 627 -9.00 43.28 37.62
C SER A 627 -8.21 42.44 36.61
N VAL A 628 -7.88 43.00 35.44
CA VAL A 628 -7.01 42.33 34.44
C VAL A 628 -5.58 42.17 34.98
N LEU A 629 -5.04 43.22 35.62
CA LEU A 629 -3.71 43.17 36.25
C LEU A 629 -3.63 42.21 37.45
N ALA A 630 -4.75 41.92 38.13
CA ALA A 630 -4.84 40.92 39.20
C ALA A 630 -5.09 39.49 38.69
N LEU A 631 -5.79 39.33 37.55
CA LEU A 631 -6.10 38.05 36.93
C LEU A 631 -4.92 37.44 36.19
N VAL A 632 -4.05 38.25 35.58
CA VAL A 632 -2.89 37.75 34.83
C VAL A 632 -1.91 36.94 35.70
N PRO A 633 -1.51 37.40 36.90
CA PRO A 633 -0.71 36.59 37.83
C PRO A 633 -1.44 35.31 38.26
N GLY A 634 -2.75 35.38 38.53
CA GLY A 634 -3.55 34.21 38.92
C GLY A 634 -3.66 33.17 37.80
N LEU A 635 -3.85 33.61 36.55
CA LEU A 635 -3.88 32.76 35.37
C LEU A 635 -2.49 32.20 35.03
N LEU A 636 -1.42 32.97 35.26
CA LEU A 636 -0.03 32.49 35.16
C LEU A 636 0.28 31.45 36.23
N VAL A 637 -0.14 31.66 37.48
CA VAL A 637 0.02 30.69 38.57
C VAL A 637 -0.80 29.44 38.29
N ALA A 638 -2.05 29.56 37.81
CA ALA A 638 -2.87 28.42 37.42
C ALA A 638 -2.27 27.66 36.22
N TYR A 639 -1.78 28.37 35.20
CA TYR A 639 -1.07 27.77 34.07
C TYR A 639 0.20 27.07 34.52
N MET A 640 0.99 27.68 35.40
CA MET A 640 2.21 27.10 35.98
C MET A 640 1.86 25.89 36.85
N PHE A 641 0.79 25.92 37.64
CA PHE A 641 0.33 24.78 38.42
C PHE A 641 -0.10 23.61 37.52
N VAL A 642 -0.87 23.90 36.46
CA VAL A 642 -1.26 22.89 35.48
C VAL A 642 -0.04 22.34 34.72
N ALA A 643 0.89 23.19 34.32
CA ALA A 643 2.07 22.80 33.55
C ALA A 643 3.12 22.04 34.37
N LEU A 644 3.33 22.44 35.63
CA LEU A 644 4.38 21.92 36.50
C LEU A 644 3.93 20.79 37.44
N VAL A 645 2.64 20.73 37.78
CA VAL A 645 2.11 19.74 38.73
C VAL A 645 1.14 18.77 38.05
N VAL A 646 0.07 19.30 37.44
CA VAL A 646 -1.02 18.46 36.92
C VAL A 646 -0.59 17.65 35.70
N ARG A 647 0.05 18.27 34.69
CA ARG A 647 0.47 17.59 33.46
C ARG A 647 1.51 16.49 33.70
N PRO A 648 2.55 16.67 34.53
CA PRO A 648 3.49 15.59 34.86
C PRO A 648 2.81 14.45 35.60
N GLN A 649 1.96 14.72 36.60
CA GLN A 649 1.22 13.69 37.33
C GLN A 649 0.30 12.88 36.41
N TRP A 650 -0.44 13.56 35.53
CA TRP A 650 -1.31 12.89 34.55
C TRP A 650 -0.52 11.97 33.60
N LYS A 651 0.66 12.41 33.13
CA LYS A 651 1.55 11.58 32.31
C LYS A 651 2.09 10.37 33.07
N GLU A 652 2.48 10.54 34.33
CA GLU A 652 2.92 9.44 35.19
C GLU A 652 1.79 8.43 35.45
N MET A 653 0.57 8.90 35.72
CA MET A 653 -0.60 8.03 35.83
C MET A 653 -0.87 7.24 34.55
N LYS A 654 -0.73 7.88 33.38
CA LYS A 654 -0.92 7.22 32.09
C LYS A 654 0.15 6.16 31.83
N LEU A 655 1.42 6.46 32.15
CA LEU A 655 2.53 5.49 32.06
C LEU A 655 2.38 4.31 33.03
N ALA A 656 1.85 4.55 34.23
CA ALA A 656 1.60 3.49 35.21
C ALA A 656 0.60 2.43 34.69
N ARG A 657 -0.36 2.85 33.86
CA ARG A 657 -1.42 1.98 33.30
C ARG A 657 -1.03 1.24 32.03
N MET A 658 0.07 1.61 31.38
CA MET A 658 0.54 0.92 30.17
C MET A 658 1.26 -0.40 30.54
N PRO A 659 1.37 -1.36 29.60
CA PRO A 659 2.28 -2.51 29.74
C PRO A 659 3.75 -2.10 29.48
N GLY A 660 4.71 -2.77 30.11
CA GLY A 660 6.16 -2.51 29.99
C GLY A 660 6.79 -1.75 31.16
N ALA A 661 8.08 -1.44 31.04
CA ALA A 661 8.87 -0.74 32.05
C ALA A 661 9.26 0.69 31.59
N ARG A 662 9.86 1.44 32.51
CA ARG A 662 10.52 2.72 32.20
C ARG A 662 11.98 2.45 31.83
N ALA A 663 12.53 3.27 30.94
CA ALA A 663 13.96 3.25 30.68
C ALA A 663 14.72 3.83 31.88
N PRO A 664 16.01 3.50 32.06
CA PRO A 664 16.89 4.19 33.00
C PRO A 664 16.85 5.71 32.79
N LYS A 665 16.70 6.47 33.89
CA LYS A 665 16.63 7.92 33.85
C LYS A 665 18.01 8.53 33.68
N ILE A 666 18.15 9.42 32.70
CA ILE A 666 19.29 10.32 32.57
C ILE A 666 19.23 11.31 33.74
N LYS A 667 20.29 11.34 34.56
CA LYS A 667 20.37 12.18 35.75
C LYS A 667 20.46 13.66 35.35
N SER A 668 19.71 14.50 36.06
CA SER A 668 19.63 15.94 35.89
C SER A 668 19.87 16.59 37.25
N ARG A 669 20.82 17.52 37.34
CA ARG A 669 21.19 18.24 38.57
C ARG A 669 20.28 19.43 38.86
N VAL A 670 19.56 19.92 37.86
CA VAL A 670 18.63 21.05 37.98
C VAL A 670 17.22 20.65 37.52
N PRO A 671 16.15 21.35 37.96
CA PRO A 671 14.80 21.09 37.51
C PRO A 671 14.64 21.15 35.98
N PHE A 672 13.66 20.40 35.46
CA PHE A 672 13.27 20.37 34.04
C PHE A 672 14.36 19.90 33.04
N GLY A 673 15.51 19.42 33.50
CA GLY A 673 16.58 18.95 32.60
C GLY A 673 17.36 20.08 31.93
N LEU A 674 17.41 21.27 32.54
CA LEU A 674 18.07 22.43 31.93
C LEU A 674 19.59 22.28 31.83
N ASP A 675 20.22 21.55 32.75
CA ASP A 675 21.64 21.21 32.68
C ASP A 675 21.94 20.29 31.50
N PHE A 676 21.09 19.29 31.26
CA PHE A 676 21.21 18.41 30.09
C PHE A 676 21.04 19.18 28.76
N ILE A 677 20.12 20.16 28.72
CA ILE A 677 19.99 21.08 27.57
C ILE A 677 21.27 21.90 27.39
N TYR A 678 21.77 22.52 28.45
CA TYR A 678 22.98 23.33 28.41
C TYR A 678 24.19 22.52 27.95
N GLU A 679 24.38 21.33 28.50
CA GLU A 679 25.46 20.42 28.12
C GLU A 679 25.35 19.99 26.65
N GLY A 680 24.14 19.67 26.18
CA GLY A 680 23.89 19.33 24.77
C GLY A 680 24.15 20.50 23.81
N ILE A 681 23.74 21.73 24.17
CA ILE A 681 24.02 22.94 23.39
C ILE A 681 25.54 23.21 23.36
N ARG A 682 26.20 23.16 24.52
CA ARG A 682 27.65 23.33 24.63
C ARG A 682 28.40 22.30 23.79
N ALA A 683 28.02 21.03 23.87
CA ALA A 683 28.60 19.96 23.06
C ALA A 683 28.38 20.22 21.56
N THR A 684 27.20 20.70 21.15
CA THR A 684 26.93 21.04 19.75
C THR A 684 27.78 22.22 19.27
N MET A 685 27.90 23.28 20.08
CA MET A 685 28.73 24.44 19.76
C MET A 685 30.23 24.12 19.73
N ALA A 686 30.66 23.11 20.49
CA ALA A 686 32.03 22.62 20.53
C ALA A 686 32.29 21.41 19.60
N TYR A 687 31.29 21.00 18.79
CA TYR A 687 31.36 19.84 17.90
C TYR A 687 31.70 18.49 18.60
N ASP A 688 31.29 18.36 19.86
CA ASP A 688 31.56 17.22 20.75
C ASP A 688 30.32 16.32 20.98
N ASN A 689 29.39 16.30 20.01
CA ASN A 689 28.13 15.58 20.14
C ASN A 689 28.32 14.05 20.31
N LEU A 690 29.33 13.46 19.66
CA LEU A 690 29.63 12.03 19.77
C LEU A 690 29.98 11.66 21.22
N GLU A 691 30.88 12.43 21.85
CA GLU A 691 31.31 12.14 23.21
C GLU A 691 30.20 12.45 24.22
N PHE A 692 29.41 13.49 24.00
CA PHE A 692 28.21 13.78 24.79
C PHE A 692 27.24 12.58 24.82
N TRP A 693 26.90 12.01 23.65
CA TRP A 693 26.02 10.84 23.57
C TRP A 693 26.67 9.59 24.19
N ARG A 694 27.96 9.34 23.94
CA ARG A 694 28.68 8.20 24.54
C ARG A 694 28.70 8.30 26.06
N LYS A 695 29.03 9.47 26.60
CA LYS A 695 29.03 9.75 28.03
C LYS A 695 27.65 9.50 28.63
N MET A 696 26.58 9.96 27.99
CA MET A 696 25.21 9.74 28.45
C MET A 696 24.90 8.24 28.63
N PHE A 697 25.20 7.40 27.63
CA PHE A 697 24.93 5.95 27.72
C PHE A 697 25.86 5.23 28.69
N ARG A 698 27.12 5.65 28.82
CA ARG A 698 28.04 5.12 29.86
C ARG A 698 27.57 5.45 31.26
N ASP A 699 27.07 6.66 31.49
CA ASP A 699 26.61 7.12 32.82
C ASP A 699 25.35 6.36 33.27
N ILE A 700 24.43 6.07 32.35
CA ILE A 700 23.21 5.28 32.67
C ILE A 700 23.44 3.76 32.61
N LYS A 701 24.58 3.30 32.07
CA LYS A 701 24.95 1.89 31.89
C LYS A 701 23.88 1.08 31.15
N ALA A 702 23.32 1.65 30.09
CA ALA A 702 22.29 1.03 29.27
C ALA A 702 22.33 1.63 27.85
N GLU A 703 21.76 0.93 26.88
CA GLU A 703 21.69 1.33 25.47
C GLU A 703 20.45 2.19 25.17
N THR A 704 19.53 2.30 26.12
CA THR A 704 18.33 3.14 26.02
C THR A 704 18.07 3.83 27.35
N GLY A 705 17.76 5.12 27.30
CA GLY A 705 17.48 5.94 28.48
C GLY A 705 16.39 6.96 28.23
N GLU A 706 15.81 7.48 29.31
CA GLU A 706 14.81 8.55 29.25
C GLU A 706 15.26 9.79 30.01
N GLY A 707 14.96 10.97 29.48
CA GLY A 707 15.29 12.25 30.08
C GLY A 707 14.13 13.24 29.97
N SER A 708 14.36 14.44 30.51
CA SER A 708 13.46 15.58 30.38
C SER A 708 14.20 16.71 29.69
N LEU A 709 13.62 17.30 28.64
CA LEU A 709 14.10 18.51 27.97
C LEU A 709 13.06 19.60 28.19
N ALA A 710 13.35 20.57 29.06
CA ALA A 710 12.44 21.65 29.43
C ALA A 710 11.05 21.13 29.89
N GLY A 711 11.03 20.04 30.66
CA GLY A 711 9.81 19.42 31.17
C GLY A 711 9.11 18.46 30.18
N ARG A 712 9.64 18.30 28.96
CA ARG A 712 9.16 17.31 27.99
C ARG A 712 9.98 16.02 28.09
N ARG A 713 9.31 14.88 28.35
CA ARG A 713 9.95 13.55 28.29
C ARG A 713 10.48 13.28 26.89
N ILE A 714 11.71 12.78 26.80
CA ILE A 714 12.37 12.28 25.59
C ILE A 714 13.02 10.91 25.89
N VAL A 715 13.04 10.03 24.91
CA VAL A 715 13.73 8.73 24.98
C VAL A 715 14.92 8.75 24.02
N PHE A 716 16.07 8.26 24.46
CA PHE A 716 17.29 8.14 23.66
C PHE A 716 17.65 6.66 23.54
N THR A 717 17.99 6.19 22.34
CA THR A 717 18.42 4.79 22.13
C THR A 717 19.56 4.66 21.13
N ILE A 718 20.46 3.71 21.40
CA ILE A 718 21.49 3.22 20.47
C ILE A 718 21.37 1.70 20.28
N ASP A 719 20.21 1.13 20.62
CA ASP A 719 19.90 -0.29 20.47
C ASP A 719 19.36 -0.60 19.06
N PRO A 720 19.99 -1.50 18.29
CA PRO A 720 19.54 -1.86 16.94
C PRO A 720 18.09 -2.35 16.88
N GLU A 721 17.59 -3.09 17.87
CA GLU A 721 16.22 -3.60 17.87
C GLU A 721 15.21 -2.47 18.12
N ASN A 722 15.54 -1.49 18.97
CA ASN A 722 14.71 -0.31 19.14
C ASN A 722 14.71 0.56 17.87
N ILE A 723 15.85 0.69 17.18
CA ILE A 723 15.92 1.43 15.91
C ILE A 723 15.12 0.71 14.81
N LYS A 724 15.19 -0.62 14.75
CA LYS A 724 14.35 -1.46 13.88
C LYS A 724 12.86 -1.29 14.17
N ALA A 725 12.48 -1.24 15.44
CA ALA A 725 11.11 -0.92 15.85
C ALA A 725 10.65 0.43 15.30
N ILE A 726 11.43 1.48 15.55
CA ILE A 726 11.12 2.85 15.13
C ILE A 726 11.00 2.96 13.60
N LEU A 727 11.87 2.26 12.86
CA LEU A 727 12.00 2.45 11.42
C LEU A 727 11.28 1.42 10.57
N ALA A 728 10.95 0.23 11.10
CA ALA A 728 10.35 -0.86 10.33
C ALA A 728 9.22 -1.57 11.06
N THR A 729 9.50 -2.31 12.15
CA THR A 729 8.50 -3.24 12.72
C THR A 729 7.34 -2.55 13.43
N GLN A 730 7.51 -1.30 13.88
CA GLN A 730 6.46 -0.44 14.42
C GLN A 730 6.37 0.88 13.64
N PHE A 731 6.58 0.83 12.32
CA PHE A 731 6.68 2.02 11.47
C PHE A 731 5.47 2.97 11.57
N SER A 732 4.25 2.44 11.69
CA SER A 732 3.03 3.26 11.84
C SER A 732 2.95 4.02 13.16
N ASP A 733 3.74 3.63 14.15
CA ASP A 733 3.69 4.16 15.51
C ASP A 733 4.66 5.35 15.68
N TYR A 734 5.66 5.46 14.81
CA TYR A 734 6.72 6.45 14.89
C TYR A 734 6.86 7.25 13.59
N GLY A 735 6.62 8.55 13.66
CA GLY A 735 6.67 9.47 12.52
C GLY A 735 7.57 10.68 12.74
N LYS A 736 7.50 11.65 11.84
CA LYS A 736 8.07 13.00 12.06
C LYS A 736 7.20 13.82 13.02
N GLY A 737 5.89 13.66 12.90
CA GLY A 737 4.86 14.34 13.68
C GLY A 737 4.58 15.76 13.18
N GLU A 738 3.36 16.23 13.45
CA GLU A 738 2.88 17.59 13.15
C GLU A 738 3.83 18.72 13.61
N PRO A 739 4.48 18.66 14.80
CA PRO A 739 5.42 19.70 15.20
C PRO A 739 6.62 19.85 14.26
N PHE A 740 7.19 18.74 13.78
CA PHE A 740 8.30 18.75 12.83
C PHE A 740 7.83 19.27 11.47
N HIS A 741 6.68 18.79 11.00
CA HIS A 741 6.09 19.24 9.73
C HIS A 741 5.91 20.76 9.71
N ARG A 742 5.27 21.34 10.74
CA ARG A 742 5.05 22.78 10.85
C ARG A 742 6.33 23.60 10.89
N GLU A 743 7.34 23.12 11.61
CA GLU A 743 8.63 23.81 11.75
C GLU A 743 9.41 23.85 10.43
N TRP A 744 9.33 22.79 9.63
CA TRP A 744 10.09 22.65 8.39
C TRP A 744 9.32 23.04 7.13
N LYS A 745 7.99 23.26 7.23
CA LYS A 745 7.11 23.56 6.09
C LYS A 745 7.58 24.76 5.25
N ALA A 746 8.13 25.81 5.87
CA ALA A 746 8.60 26.97 5.12
C ALA A 746 9.78 26.66 4.19
N PHE A 747 10.67 25.75 4.59
CA PHE A 747 11.85 25.39 3.80
C PHE A 747 11.55 24.21 2.86
N LEU A 748 11.02 23.11 3.40
CA LEU A 748 10.84 21.84 2.70
C LEU A 748 9.40 21.53 2.28
N GLY A 749 8.42 22.36 2.67
CA GLY A 749 7.01 22.19 2.30
C GLY A 749 6.40 20.86 2.73
N ASP A 750 5.46 20.36 1.92
CA ASP A 750 4.78 19.07 2.12
C ASP A 750 5.54 17.94 1.39
N SER A 751 6.86 17.86 1.62
CA SER A 751 7.76 16.92 0.94
C SER A 751 7.95 15.58 1.67
N ILE A 752 8.68 14.67 1.03
CA ILE A 752 9.06 13.34 1.56
C ILE A 752 9.76 13.38 2.94
N PHE A 753 10.36 14.50 3.35
CA PHE A 753 11.09 14.61 4.63
C PHE A 753 10.28 15.13 5.80
N THR A 754 9.18 15.84 5.54
CA THR A 754 8.43 16.59 6.56
C THR A 754 7.06 15.98 6.87
N THR A 755 6.54 15.15 5.97
CA THR A 755 5.20 14.55 6.07
C THR A 755 5.21 13.14 6.65
N ASP A 756 4.05 12.63 7.08
CA ASP A 756 3.79 11.25 7.55
C ASP A 756 2.55 10.66 6.86
N GLY A 757 2.30 9.36 7.02
CA GLY A 757 1.10 8.68 6.54
C GLY A 757 0.95 8.76 5.01
N ALA A 758 -0.26 9.08 4.55
CA ALA A 758 -0.59 9.14 3.12
C ALA A 758 0.27 10.17 2.36
N LEU A 759 0.45 11.39 2.90
CA LEU A 759 1.23 12.44 2.23
C LEU A 759 2.70 12.02 2.01
N TRP A 760 3.28 11.33 2.99
CA TRP A 760 4.63 10.78 2.85
C TRP A 760 4.67 9.65 1.82
N HIS A 761 3.69 8.76 1.86
CA HIS A 761 3.57 7.66 0.91
C HIS A 761 3.44 8.18 -0.53
N ASP A 762 2.58 9.17 -0.76
CA ASP A 762 2.35 9.77 -2.09
C ASP A 762 3.61 10.48 -2.60
N SER A 763 4.29 11.25 -1.72
CA SER A 763 5.60 11.83 -2.04
C SER A 763 6.62 10.74 -2.39
N ARG A 764 6.62 9.61 -1.67
CA ARG A 764 7.54 8.50 -1.94
C ARG A 764 7.25 7.81 -3.27
N GLN A 765 5.98 7.56 -3.60
CA GLN A 765 5.58 6.95 -4.87
C GLN A 765 5.89 7.86 -6.04
N LEU A 766 5.71 9.17 -5.87
CA LEU A 766 6.06 10.17 -6.88
C LEU A 766 7.57 10.18 -7.19
N LEU A 767 8.42 10.08 -6.17
CA LEU A 767 9.88 10.14 -6.33
C LEU A 767 10.52 8.80 -6.72
N ARG A 768 9.93 7.65 -6.35
CA ARG A 768 10.55 6.32 -6.54
C ARG A 768 10.93 5.99 -7.99
N PRO A 769 10.11 6.27 -9.02
CA PRO A 769 10.46 6.00 -10.42
C PRO A 769 11.70 6.75 -10.89
N GLN A 770 12.11 7.83 -10.20
CA GLN A 770 13.22 8.68 -10.61
C GLN A 770 14.59 8.17 -10.17
N PHE A 771 14.62 7.22 -9.24
CA PHE A 771 15.85 6.62 -8.70
C PHE A 771 15.99 5.14 -9.08
N ILE A 772 15.34 4.71 -10.17
CA ILE A 772 15.53 3.38 -10.77
C ILE A 772 16.87 3.31 -11.52
N LYS A 773 17.38 2.08 -11.74
CA LYS A 773 18.75 1.85 -12.24
C LYS A 773 19.08 2.66 -13.50
N ASP A 774 18.21 2.68 -14.51
CA ASP A 774 18.48 3.35 -15.79
C ASP A 774 18.89 4.82 -15.63
N ARG A 775 18.31 5.53 -14.64
CA ARG A 775 18.65 6.93 -14.34
C ARG A 775 19.91 7.07 -13.49
N VAL A 776 20.19 6.08 -12.66
CA VAL A 776 21.40 6.03 -11.81
C VAL A 776 22.64 5.59 -12.61
N SER A 777 22.44 4.85 -13.72
CA SER A 777 23.52 4.42 -14.62
C SER A 777 23.93 5.46 -15.65
N ASP A 778 23.25 6.61 -15.73
CA ASP A 778 23.71 7.73 -16.56
C ASP A 778 24.86 8.45 -15.85
N LEU A 779 26.08 8.01 -16.16
CA LEU A 779 27.31 8.54 -15.56
C LEU A 779 27.82 9.80 -16.27
N HIS A 780 27.17 10.25 -17.36
CA HIS A 780 27.65 11.38 -18.13
C HIS A 780 27.64 12.67 -17.32
N VAL A 781 26.61 12.85 -16.49
CA VAL A 781 26.51 13.98 -15.54
C VAL A 781 27.70 14.04 -14.59
N PHE A 782 28.23 12.89 -14.15
CA PHE A 782 29.38 12.88 -13.26
C PHE A 782 30.69 13.19 -14.00
N GLU A 783 30.83 12.71 -15.24
CA GLU A 783 32.02 12.95 -16.06
C GLU A 783 32.16 14.41 -16.51
N SER A 784 31.07 15.10 -16.86
CA SER A 784 31.15 16.52 -17.23
C SER A 784 31.70 17.36 -16.06
N HIS A 785 31.17 17.14 -14.85
CA HIS A 785 31.57 17.90 -13.66
C HIS A 785 32.94 17.46 -13.11
N ILE A 786 33.39 16.22 -13.32
CA ILE A 786 34.70 15.77 -12.82
C ILE A 786 35.85 16.48 -13.52
N GLN A 787 35.68 16.82 -14.80
CA GLN A 787 36.69 17.55 -15.56
C GLN A 787 36.88 18.97 -15.02
N THR A 788 35.79 19.62 -14.63
CA THR A 788 35.84 20.92 -13.96
C THR A 788 36.44 20.81 -12.56
N LEU A 789 36.12 19.75 -11.82
CA LEU A 789 36.72 19.49 -10.51
C LEU A 789 38.24 19.34 -10.60
N PHE A 790 38.77 18.61 -11.58
CA PHE A 790 40.23 18.50 -11.78
C PHE A 790 40.89 19.85 -12.01
N ARG A 791 40.28 20.72 -12.81
CA ARG A 791 40.77 22.08 -13.03
C ARG A 791 40.72 22.90 -11.74
N ALA A 792 39.67 22.77 -10.94
CA ALA A 792 39.56 23.45 -9.65
C ALA A 792 40.62 22.96 -8.65
N ILE A 793 40.92 21.65 -8.61
CA ILE A 793 42.00 21.08 -7.80
C ILE A 793 43.34 21.68 -8.22
N ALA A 794 43.67 21.67 -9.51
CA ALA A 794 44.93 22.24 -10.02
C ALA A 794 45.04 23.77 -9.76
N ASN A 795 43.92 24.48 -9.83
CA ASN A 795 43.84 25.89 -9.48
C ASN A 795 44.04 26.15 -7.97
N GLY A 796 43.83 25.16 -7.11
CA GLY A 796 43.87 25.29 -5.65
C GLY A 796 42.57 25.84 -5.04
N GLY A 797 41.45 25.72 -5.75
CA GLY A 797 40.14 26.26 -5.38
C GLY A 797 39.23 26.47 -6.58
N ALA A 798 38.00 26.95 -6.34
CA ALA A 798 37.03 27.23 -7.41
C ALA A 798 37.60 28.17 -8.49
N LEU A 799 37.15 27.97 -9.74
CA LEU A 799 37.57 28.81 -10.87
C LEU A 799 36.84 30.16 -10.84
N ASN A 800 37.46 31.19 -11.41
CA ASN A 800 36.90 32.52 -11.66
C ASN A 800 36.33 32.61 -13.08
N GLY A 801 35.44 31.68 -13.43
CA GLY A 801 34.84 31.53 -14.76
C GLY A 801 35.24 30.23 -15.47
N GLU A 802 34.33 29.68 -16.27
CA GLU A 802 34.48 28.38 -16.94
C GLU A 802 35.71 28.31 -17.87
N ASN A 803 36.06 29.44 -18.48
CA ASN A 803 37.15 29.55 -19.44
C ASN A 803 38.48 30.00 -18.79
N GLN A 804 38.58 30.02 -17.46
CA GLN A 804 39.83 30.38 -16.79
C GLN A 804 40.95 29.42 -17.25
N PRO A 805 42.07 29.92 -17.81
CA PRO A 805 43.21 29.07 -18.11
C PRO A 805 43.79 28.56 -16.78
N VAL A 806 43.94 27.23 -16.68
CA VAL A 806 44.56 26.57 -15.52
C VAL A 806 45.69 25.71 -16.04
N ASP A 807 46.90 25.97 -15.54
CA ASP A 807 48.03 25.07 -15.74
C ASP A 807 47.86 23.86 -14.82
N ILE A 808 47.46 22.75 -15.43
CA ILE A 808 47.19 21.50 -14.75
C ILE A 808 48.48 20.91 -14.14
N GLU A 809 49.60 21.02 -14.84
CA GLU A 809 50.88 20.45 -14.38
C GLU A 809 51.45 21.25 -13.21
N ALA A 810 51.33 22.60 -13.26
CA ALA A 810 51.72 23.47 -12.16
C ALA A 810 50.84 23.31 -10.91
N GLY A 811 49.65 22.72 -11.05
CA GLY A 811 48.76 22.40 -9.93
C GLY A 811 49.12 21.12 -9.17
N ASN A 812 50.06 20.32 -9.68
CA ASN A 812 50.46 19.05 -9.07
C ASN A 812 51.12 19.27 -7.70
N GLY A 813 50.62 18.61 -6.65
CA GLY A 813 51.10 18.80 -5.29
C GLY A 813 50.68 20.12 -4.62
N LYS A 814 49.76 20.89 -5.22
CA LYS A 814 49.23 22.12 -4.61
C LYS A 814 48.23 21.80 -3.50
N PRO A 815 48.37 22.38 -2.29
CA PRO A 815 47.39 22.21 -1.22
C PRO A 815 46.02 22.82 -1.58
N VAL A 816 44.95 22.09 -1.29
CA VAL A 816 43.56 22.51 -1.51
C VAL A 816 42.68 22.02 -0.36
N ASP A 817 41.63 22.77 -0.03
CA ASP A 817 40.54 22.25 0.79
C ASP A 817 39.56 21.50 -0.13
N ILE A 818 39.71 20.18 -0.19
CA ILE A 818 38.87 19.34 -1.07
C ILE A 818 37.41 19.32 -0.60
N CYS A 819 37.15 19.65 0.66
CA CYS A 819 35.80 19.68 1.21
C CYS A 819 34.95 20.75 0.51
N ASP A 820 35.45 21.98 0.37
CA ASP A 820 34.77 23.06 -0.37
C ASP A 820 34.48 22.65 -1.82
N LEU A 821 35.46 22.04 -2.49
CA LEU A 821 35.31 21.62 -3.88
C LEU A 821 34.27 20.50 -4.04
N PHE A 822 34.17 19.54 -3.10
CA PHE A 822 33.12 18.52 -3.16
C PHE A 822 31.72 19.11 -2.96
N PHE A 823 31.54 20.08 -2.06
CA PHE A 823 30.24 20.77 -1.90
C PHE A 823 29.82 21.56 -3.15
N ARG A 824 30.79 22.07 -3.91
CA ARG A 824 30.55 22.73 -5.20
C ARG A 824 30.24 21.71 -6.29
N TYR A 825 31.02 20.64 -6.38
CA TYR A 825 30.83 19.56 -7.35
C TYR A 825 29.46 18.91 -7.21
N THR A 826 29.07 18.49 -5.99
CA THR A 826 27.78 17.78 -5.80
C THR A 826 26.59 18.72 -5.98
N LEU A 827 26.76 20.03 -5.76
CA LEU A 827 25.72 21.01 -6.08
C LEU A 827 25.51 21.11 -7.59
N ASP A 828 26.59 21.19 -8.37
CA ASP A 828 26.54 21.23 -9.83
C ASP A 828 25.94 19.94 -10.39
N ALA A 829 26.43 18.77 -9.94
CA ALA A 829 25.90 17.47 -10.35
C ALA A 829 24.43 17.27 -9.96
N ALA A 830 24.02 17.66 -8.74
CA ALA A 830 22.62 17.52 -8.31
C ALA A 830 21.69 18.47 -9.07
N THR A 831 22.11 19.71 -9.34
CA THR A 831 21.27 20.66 -10.10
C THR A 831 21.16 20.26 -11.57
N ASP A 832 22.23 19.74 -12.17
CA ASP A 832 22.20 19.19 -13.52
C ASP A 832 21.26 17.97 -13.61
N PHE A 833 21.39 16.99 -12.69
CA PHE A 833 20.48 15.85 -12.64
C PHE A 833 19.01 16.26 -12.44
N LEU A 834 18.76 17.26 -11.58
CA LEU A 834 17.41 17.67 -11.23
C LEU A 834 16.74 18.54 -12.30
N LEU A 835 17.48 19.49 -12.85
CA LEU A 835 16.96 20.60 -13.64
C LEU A 835 17.48 20.60 -15.09
N GLY A 836 18.52 19.82 -15.40
CA GLY A 836 19.24 19.82 -16.68
C GLY A 836 20.20 20.99 -16.83
N TYR A 837 20.50 21.68 -15.73
CA TYR A 837 21.40 22.83 -15.68
C TYR A 837 22.17 22.78 -14.36
N ASP A 838 23.50 22.84 -14.44
CA ASP A 838 24.32 23.12 -13.26
C ASP A 838 24.25 24.60 -12.87
N VAL A 839 24.60 24.89 -11.61
CA VAL A 839 24.69 26.27 -11.10
C VAL A 839 26.11 26.83 -11.20
N LYS A 840 27.01 26.14 -11.90
CA LYS A 840 28.40 26.56 -12.13
C LYS A 840 29.19 26.86 -10.86
N SER A 841 28.86 26.21 -9.75
CA SER A 841 29.46 26.45 -8.43
C SER A 841 30.97 26.15 -8.39
N LEU A 842 31.48 25.23 -9.21
CA LEU A 842 32.92 24.99 -9.35
C LEU A 842 33.65 26.10 -10.12
N SER A 843 32.93 26.86 -10.94
CA SER A 843 33.47 27.94 -11.78
C SER A 843 32.98 29.35 -11.40
N ASN A 844 32.23 29.45 -10.32
CA ASN A 844 31.77 30.70 -9.74
C ASN A 844 32.09 30.71 -8.23
N PRO A 845 33.08 31.51 -7.78
CA PRO A 845 33.47 31.54 -6.38
C PRO A 845 32.35 32.00 -5.44
N ARG A 846 31.45 32.88 -5.94
CA ARG A 846 30.29 33.42 -5.22
C ARG A 846 29.00 33.08 -5.94
N GLN A 847 28.48 31.89 -5.65
CA GLN A 847 27.20 31.48 -6.20
C GLN A 847 26.07 31.82 -5.20
N GLU A 848 25.30 32.87 -5.53
CA GLU A 848 24.16 33.39 -4.77
C GLU A 848 23.17 32.30 -4.34
N PHE A 849 22.86 31.34 -5.23
CA PHE A 849 21.96 30.24 -4.89
C PHE A 849 22.54 29.34 -3.78
N ALA A 850 23.84 29.03 -3.85
CA ALA A 850 24.52 28.19 -2.86
C ALA A 850 24.60 28.90 -1.50
N GLU A 851 24.89 30.20 -1.49
CA GLU A 851 24.93 31.04 -0.28
C GLU A 851 23.55 31.13 0.38
N ALA A 852 22.49 31.36 -0.41
CA ALA A 852 21.12 31.37 0.08
C ALA A 852 20.71 30.01 0.66
N PHE A 853 21.06 28.91 -0.01
CA PHE A 853 20.76 27.57 0.47
C PHE A 853 21.45 27.26 1.81
N ALA A 854 22.72 27.62 1.94
CA ALA A 854 23.47 27.47 3.19
C ALA A 854 22.87 28.31 4.34
N GLU A 855 22.48 29.56 4.07
CA GLU A 855 21.86 30.42 5.09
C GLU A 855 20.48 29.91 5.53
N ALA A 856 19.67 29.39 4.59
CA ALA A 856 18.39 28.78 4.92
C ALA A 856 18.57 27.58 5.86
N GLN A 857 19.53 26.69 5.57
CA GLN A 857 19.85 25.56 6.43
C GLN A 857 20.37 25.98 7.81
N ARG A 858 21.27 26.96 7.87
CA ARG A 858 21.84 27.47 9.12
C ARG A 858 20.74 28.00 10.05
N VAL A 859 19.85 28.86 9.54
CA VAL A 859 18.74 29.41 10.35
C VAL A 859 17.74 28.32 10.72
N GLN A 860 17.41 27.40 9.82
CA GLN A 860 16.50 26.28 10.13
C GLN A 860 17.08 25.39 11.24
N SER A 861 18.39 25.12 11.21
CA SER A 861 19.08 24.36 12.25
C SER A 861 19.04 25.08 13.61
N LEU A 862 19.14 26.42 13.64
CA LEU A 862 18.94 27.21 14.84
C LEU A 862 17.49 27.16 15.35
N VAL A 863 16.50 27.23 14.46
CA VAL A 863 15.07 27.11 14.79
C VAL A 863 14.79 25.77 15.47
N SER A 864 15.24 24.66 14.88
CA SER A 864 15.05 23.33 15.45
C SER A 864 15.72 23.16 16.83
N ARG A 865 16.90 23.75 17.02
CA ARG A 865 17.64 23.71 18.31
C ARG A 865 17.03 24.60 19.38
N ALA A 866 16.43 25.73 19.00
CA ALA A 866 15.78 26.64 19.94
C ALA A 866 14.51 26.04 20.57
N GLY A 867 13.94 24.99 19.99
CA GLY A 867 12.82 24.23 20.55
C GLY A 867 11.63 25.14 20.88
N ALA A 868 11.23 25.20 22.15
CA ALA A 868 10.12 26.06 22.60
C ALA A 868 10.38 27.57 22.42
N LEU A 869 11.65 27.99 22.28
CA LEU A 869 12.05 29.39 22.09
C LEU A 869 12.23 29.77 20.62
N ASN A 870 11.83 28.91 19.67
CA ASN A 870 12.06 29.14 18.23
C ASN A 870 11.43 30.44 17.68
N GLN A 871 10.44 31.01 18.38
CA GLN A 871 9.81 32.28 18.03
C GLN A 871 10.75 33.49 18.25
N LEU A 872 11.81 33.34 19.06
CA LEU A 872 12.80 34.37 19.34
C LEU A 872 13.94 34.40 18.31
N VAL A 873 14.04 33.38 17.44
CA VAL A 873 15.11 33.29 16.44
C VAL A 873 14.82 34.29 15.31
N PRO A 874 15.73 35.24 15.01
CA PRO A 874 15.54 36.20 13.92
C PRO A 874 15.44 35.50 12.55
N ARG A 875 14.35 35.76 11.80
CA ARG A 875 14.07 35.13 10.49
C ARG A 875 14.22 36.07 9.29
N GLY A 876 14.93 37.19 9.45
CA GLY A 876 15.12 38.19 8.39
C GLY A 876 15.94 37.65 7.21
N THR A 877 17.13 37.11 7.51
CA THR A 877 18.02 36.50 6.50
C THR A 877 17.41 35.25 5.88
N PHE A 878 16.75 34.40 6.67
CA PHE A 878 16.01 33.24 6.18
C PHE A 878 14.95 33.61 5.13
N ARG A 879 14.13 34.63 5.38
CA ARG A 879 13.11 35.07 4.40
C ARG A 879 13.74 35.57 3.10
N ARG A 880 14.87 36.27 3.15
CA ARG A 880 15.62 36.69 1.94
C ARG A 880 16.17 35.48 1.18
N ALA A 881 16.82 34.55 1.89
CA ALA A 881 17.35 33.32 1.32
C ALA A 881 16.25 32.46 0.65
N MET A 882 15.11 32.31 1.31
CA MET A 882 13.95 31.62 0.72
C MET A 882 13.43 32.30 -0.55
N GLY A 883 13.50 33.63 -0.63
CA GLY A 883 13.18 34.39 -1.84
C GLY A 883 14.09 34.01 -3.01
N VAL A 884 15.41 33.98 -2.78
CA VAL A 884 16.41 33.57 -3.79
C VAL A 884 16.16 32.12 -4.25
N ILE A 885 16.01 31.18 -3.30
CA ILE A 885 15.79 29.76 -3.61
C ILE A 885 14.51 29.56 -4.42
N ASN A 886 13.39 30.16 -3.98
CA ASN A 886 12.12 30.02 -4.68
C ASN A 886 12.14 30.69 -6.06
N ASN A 887 12.76 31.87 -6.19
CA ASN A 887 12.90 32.53 -7.49
C ASN A 887 13.72 31.70 -8.48
N PHE A 888 14.79 31.06 -8.01
CA PHE A 888 15.60 30.16 -8.83
C PHE A 888 14.78 28.94 -9.28
N ILE A 889 14.20 28.19 -8.35
CA ILE A 889 13.47 26.94 -8.66
C ILE A 889 12.22 27.20 -9.50
N ASN A 890 11.46 28.26 -9.20
CA ASN A 890 10.23 28.57 -9.93
C ASN A 890 10.48 28.83 -11.41
N GLN A 891 11.62 29.40 -11.80
CA GLN A 891 11.94 29.61 -13.22
C GLN A 891 11.96 28.29 -14.00
N TYR A 892 12.51 27.22 -13.43
CA TYR A 892 12.55 25.90 -14.06
C TYR A 892 11.20 25.19 -14.02
N ILE A 893 10.44 25.36 -12.93
CA ILE A 893 9.07 24.85 -12.83
C ILE A 893 8.21 25.49 -13.94
N GLU A 894 8.27 26.81 -14.12
CA GLU A 894 7.51 27.50 -15.18
C GLU A 894 7.89 27.02 -16.57
N ARG A 895 9.18 26.87 -16.85
CA ARG A 895 9.65 26.34 -18.14
C ARG A 895 9.10 24.94 -18.40
N THR A 896 9.12 24.07 -17.40
CA THR A 896 8.63 22.69 -17.51
C THR A 896 7.11 22.63 -17.63
N LEU A 897 6.38 23.51 -16.92
CA LEU A 897 4.92 23.57 -16.97
C LEU A 897 4.38 24.18 -18.28
N ARG A 898 5.20 24.91 -19.04
CA ARG A 898 4.85 25.38 -20.39
C ARG A 898 4.83 24.27 -21.44
N LEU A 899 5.50 23.15 -21.18
CA LEU A 899 5.46 21.98 -22.06
C LEU A 899 4.09 21.30 -21.96
N SER A 900 3.48 21.04 -23.11
CA SER A 900 2.23 20.27 -23.22
C SER A 900 2.40 18.83 -22.72
N PRO A 901 1.31 18.13 -22.32
CA PRO A 901 1.37 16.72 -21.98
C PRO A 901 1.94 15.85 -23.10
N GLU A 902 1.65 16.16 -24.37
CA GLU A 902 2.22 15.43 -25.51
C GLU A 902 3.73 15.67 -25.66
N GLU A 903 4.21 16.92 -25.47
CA GLU A 903 5.65 17.24 -25.51
C GLU A 903 6.43 16.59 -24.35
N LEU A 904 5.80 16.42 -23.19
CA LEU A 904 6.40 15.73 -22.05
C LEU A 904 6.37 14.21 -22.20
N ALA A 905 5.30 13.65 -22.79
CA ALA A 905 5.23 12.22 -23.12
C ALA A 905 6.20 11.86 -24.25
N GLY A 906 6.43 12.79 -25.18
CA GLY A 906 7.42 12.65 -26.26
C GLY A 906 8.87 12.77 -25.81
N LYS A 907 9.14 13.29 -24.59
CA LYS A 907 10.46 13.27 -23.98
C LYS A 907 10.72 11.91 -23.33
N THR A 908 11.49 11.08 -24.01
CA THR A 908 11.85 9.73 -23.53
C THR A 908 13.07 9.76 -22.61
N LYS A 909 13.26 8.69 -21.83
CA LYS A 909 14.43 8.53 -20.93
C LYS A 909 15.78 8.57 -21.67
N SER A 910 15.78 8.34 -22.99
CA SER A 910 16.93 8.37 -23.90
C SER A 910 17.21 9.74 -24.52
N ASP A 911 16.33 10.73 -24.34
CA ASP A 911 16.53 12.05 -24.93
C ASP A 911 17.55 12.86 -24.13
N ALA A 912 18.54 13.42 -24.83
CA ALA A 912 19.47 14.39 -24.27
C ALA A 912 18.67 15.57 -23.65
N GLY A 913 18.72 15.71 -22.32
CA GLY A 913 18.03 16.76 -21.58
C GLY A 913 16.71 16.35 -20.88
N TYR A 914 16.40 15.06 -20.73
CA TYR A 914 15.33 14.60 -19.84
C TYR A 914 15.76 14.65 -18.36
N THR A 915 15.05 15.44 -17.53
CA THR A 915 15.47 15.77 -16.15
C THR A 915 14.50 15.21 -15.12
N PHE A 916 14.91 15.18 -13.85
CA PHE A 916 14.03 14.81 -12.74
C PHE A 916 12.74 15.66 -12.70
N LEU A 917 12.85 16.96 -12.97
CA LEU A 917 11.70 17.85 -12.99
C LEU A 917 10.72 17.54 -14.13
N HIS A 918 11.20 17.22 -15.33
CA HIS A 918 10.34 16.77 -16.44
C HIS A 918 9.57 15.52 -16.05
N ALA A 919 10.26 14.57 -15.42
CA ALA A 919 9.67 13.33 -14.98
C ALA A 919 8.59 13.55 -13.91
N LEU A 920 8.86 14.39 -12.91
CA LEU A 920 7.86 14.76 -11.90
C LEU A 920 6.65 15.47 -12.51
N ALA A 921 6.87 16.37 -13.48
CA ALA A 921 5.82 17.11 -14.16
C ALA A 921 4.89 16.20 -15.00
N GLY A 922 5.38 15.02 -15.40
CA GLY A 922 4.56 13.98 -16.04
C GLY A 922 3.55 13.32 -15.10
N TYR A 923 3.80 13.31 -13.79
CA TYR A 923 2.90 12.74 -12.79
C TYR A 923 2.01 13.80 -12.11
N THR A 924 2.54 15.01 -11.90
CA THR A 924 1.80 16.09 -11.26
C THR A 924 2.15 17.43 -11.88
N ARG A 925 1.13 18.26 -12.11
CA ARG A 925 1.30 19.65 -12.57
C ARG A 925 1.15 20.65 -11.42
N ASP A 926 1.00 20.16 -10.18
CA ASP A 926 0.92 21.02 -9.00
C ASP A 926 2.29 21.65 -8.71
N ARG A 927 2.34 22.97 -8.85
CA ARG A 927 3.53 23.80 -8.67
C ARG A 927 4.16 23.64 -7.29
N GLN A 928 3.33 23.57 -6.26
CA GLN A 928 3.79 23.49 -4.88
C GLN A 928 4.40 22.11 -4.63
N VAL A 929 3.77 21.04 -5.13
CA VAL A 929 4.31 19.68 -5.04
C VAL A 929 5.67 19.59 -5.76
N LEU A 930 5.78 20.11 -6.98
CA LEU A 930 7.04 20.13 -7.73
C LEU A 930 8.15 20.85 -6.96
N ARG A 931 7.86 22.05 -6.44
CA ARG A 931 8.80 22.86 -5.65
C ARG A 931 9.25 22.12 -4.38
N ASP A 932 8.29 21.55 -3.65
CA ASP A 932 8.54 20.92 -2.35
C ASP A 932 9.41 19.67 -2.50
N GLN A 933 9.14 18.84 -3.52
CA GLN A 933 9.97 17.67 -3.78
C GLN A 933 11.36 18.03 -4.34
N LEU A 934 11.47 19.02 -5.23
CA LEU A 934 12.76 19.46 -5.77
C LEU A 934 13.72 19.93 -4.68
N ILE A 935 13.26 20.79 -3.77
CA ILE A 935 14.12 21.32 -2.71
C ILE A 935 14.49 20.22 -1.70
N ALA A 936 13.57 19.30 -1.42
CA ALA A 936 13.87 18.15 -0.58
C ALA A 936 14.98 17.28 -1.21
N VAL A 937 14.86 16.92 -2.49
CA VAL A 937 15.86 16.08 -3.15
C VAL A 937 17.20 16.81 -3.31
N LEU A 938 17.19 18.11 -3.59
CA LEU A 938 18.41 18.91 -3.68
C LEU A 938 19.18 18.96 -2.35
N LEU A 939 18.47 19.14 -1.23
CA LEU A 939 19.07 19.05 0.11
C LEU A 939 19.73 17.68 0.34
N ALA A 940 19.06 16.62 -0.11
CA ALA A 940 19.55 15.26 0.07
C ALA A 940 20.78 14.95 -0.80
N GLY A 941 20.76 15.32 -2.08
CA GLY A 941 21.81 14.95 -3.04
C GLY A 941 23.11 15.74 -2.87
N ARG A 942 23.04 17.02 -2.49
CA ARG A 942 24.22 17.89 -2.42
C ARG A 942 25.12 17.58 -1.22
N ASP A 943 24.61 17.81 -0.01
CA ASP A 943 25.46 17.90 1.17
C ASP A 943 25.91 16.52 1.64
N THR A 944 25.06 15.50 1.42
CA THR A 944 25.32 14.18 1.96
C THR A 944 26.45 13.44 1.25
N THR A 945 26.46 13.52 -0.09
CA THR A 945 27.54 12.97 -0.91
C THR A 945 28.84 13.73 -0.67
N ALA A 946 28.81 15.07 -0.62
CA ALA A 946 30.00 15.89 -0.39
C ALA A 946 30.68 15.54 0.94
N CYS A 947 29.91 15.43 2.03
CA CYS A 947 30.45 15.06 3.34
C CYS A 947 31.13 13.69 3.31
N THR A 948 30.52 12.69 2.66
CA THR A 948 31.07 11.33 2.63
C THR A 948 32.34 11.25 1.78
N LEU A 949 32.38 11.96 0.64
CA LEU A 949 33.60 12.08 -0.17
C LEU A 949 34.72 12.75 0.63
N SER A 950 34.43 13.85 1.33
CA SER A 950 35.39 14.53 2.19
C SER A 950 35.96 13.61 3.27
N TRP A 951 35.11 12.87 3.99
CA TRP A 951 35.56 11.89 4.99
C TRP A 951 36.37 10.75 4.38
N THR A 952 36.02 10.31 3.17
CA THR A 952 36.79 9.27 2.47
C THR A 952 38.19 9.78 2.13
N ILE A 953 38.33 10.99 1.59
CA ILE A 953 39.65 11.58 1.31
C ILE A 953 40.43 11.83 2.60
N TYR A 954 39.78 12.30 3.66
CA TYR A 954 40.39 12.48 4.97
C TYR A 954 41.04 11.18 5.48
N GLU A 955 40.33 10.05 5.40
CA GLU A 955 40.85 8.75 5.84
C GLU A 955 41.91 8.19 4.89
N LEU A 956 41.72 8.28 3.57
CA LEU A 956 42.69 7.78 2.60
C LEU A 956 44.02 8.53 2.64
N ALA A 957 44.01 9.84 2.91
CA ALA A 957 45.22 10.64 3.08
C ALA A 957 46.04 10.21 4.32
N ARG A 958 45.37 9.61 5.32
CA ARG A 958 46.00 9.10 6.56
C ARG A 958 46.42 7.63 6.47
N HIS A 959 45.91 6.92 5.47
CA HIS A 959 46.12 5.49 5.26
C HIS A 959 46.62 5.23 3.83
N PRO A 960 47.86 5.63 3.51
CA PRO A 960 48.44 5.50 2.17
C PRO A 960 48.45 4.04 1.66
N GLU A 961 48.52 3.07 2.57
CA GLU A 961 48.39 1.64 2.26
C GLU A 961 46.99 1.26 1.76
N ALA A 962 45.94 1.86 2.34
CA ALA A 962 44.58 1.64 1.88
C ALA A 962 44.34 2.31 0.52
N LEU A 963 44.91 3.51 0.33
CA LEU A 963 44.90 4.20 -0.97
C LEU A 963 45.60 3.37 -2.05
N ALA A 964 46.79 2.83 -1.76
CA ALA A 964 47.54 2.01 -2.72
C ALA A 964 46.74 0.76 -3.15
N LYS A 965 46.09 0.08 -2.20
CA LYS A 965 45.20 -1.07 -2.50
C LYS A 965 43.99 -0.66 -3.36
N LEU A 966 43.33 0.44 -3.02
CA LEU A 966 42.20 0.98 -3.77
C LEU A 966 42.59 1.31 -5.21
N ARG A 967 43.71 2.01 -5.39
CA ARG A 967 44.23 2.37 -6.71
C ARG A 967 44.60 1.14 -7.52
N ALA A 968 45.22 0.13 -6.90
CA ALA A 968 45.55 -1.12 -7.59
C ALA A 968 44.30 -1.83 -8.13
N GLU A 969 43.21 -1.90 -7.34
CA GLU A 969 41.93 -2.44 -7.80
C GLU A 969 41.37 -1.61 -8.97
N ILE A 970 41.30 -0.29 -8.84
CA ILE A 970 40.81 0.63 -9.87
C ILE A 970 41.55 0.45 -11.20
N LEU A 971 42.89 0.44 -11.16
CA LEU A 971 43.70 0.28 -12.36
C LEU A 971 43.54 -1.10 -12.99
N SER A 972 43.34 -2.15 -12.18
CA SER A 972 43.14 -3.50 -12.69
C SER A 972 41.80 -3.69 -13.42
N VAL A 973 40.74 -3.03 -12.95
CA VAL A 973 39.38 -3.18 -13.50
C VAL A 973 39.11 -2.17 -14.62
N VAL A 974 39.42 -0.90 -14.37
CA VAL A 974 39.03 0.20 -15.27
C VAL A 974 40.17 0.62 -16.19
N GLY A 975 41.42 0.45 -15.75
CA GLY A 975 42.60 1.00 -16.41
C GLY A 975 42.87 2.46 -16.00
N PRO A 976 43.91 3.11 -16.56
CA PRO A 976 44.38 4.42 -16.11
C PRO A 976 43.59 5.62 -16.65
N THR A 977 42.83 5.47 -17.74
CA THR A 977 42.25 6.62 -18.46
C THR A 977 40.76 6.48 -18.77
N ARG A 978 40.29 5.27 -19.03
CA ARG A 978 38.88 4.96 -19.37
C ARG A 978 37.93 5.39 -18.25
N ALA A 979 36.80 6.00 -18.59
CA ALA A 979 35.73 6.26 -17.61
C ALA A 979 35.11 4.94 -17.13
N PRO A 980 34.82 4.78 -15.82
CA PRO A 980 34.19 3.58 -15.31
C PRO A 980 32.73 3.51 -15.77
N THR A 981 32.27 2.30 -16.09
CA THR A 981 30.86 1.98 -16.30
C THR A 981 30.19 1.69 -14.97
N TYR A 982 28.86 1.66 -14.95
CA TYR A 982 28.10 1.30 -13.75
C TYR A 982 28.47 -0.11 -13.22
N GLU A 983 28.77 -1.05 -14.12
CA GLU A 983 29.17 -2.42 -13.76
C GLU A 983 30.59 -2.47 -13.16
N ASP A 984 31.53 -1.69 -13.70
CA ASP A 984 32.88 -1.56 -13.14
C ASP A 984 32.80 -1.13 -11.67
N LEU A 985 32.07 -0.05 -11.38
CA LEU A 985 31.92 0.50 -10.04
C LEU A 985 31.33 -0.50 -9.04
N LYS A 986 30.41 -1.36 -9.51
CA LYS A 986 29.80 -2.41 -8.68
C LYS A 986 30.73 -3.59 -8.43
N SER A 987 31.61 -3.91 -9.37
CA SER A 987 32.55 -5.04 -9.26
C SER A 987 33.74 -4.78 -8.33
N MET A 988 34.14 -3.52 -8.14
CA MET A 988 35.30 -3.14 -7.33
C MET A 988 34.99 -3.27 -5.83
N LYS A 989 35.31 -4.44 -5.25
CA LYS A 989 34.92 -4.80 -3.89
C LYS A 989 35.65 -3.96 -2.85
N TYR A 990 36.91 -3.64 -3.06
CA TYR A 990 37.67 -2.82 -2.13
C TYR A 990 37.19 -1.36 -2.14
N LEU A 991 36.84 -0.79 -3.31
CA LEU A 991 36.16 0.50 -3.40
C LEU A 991 34.86 0.53 -2.58
N GLN A 992 34.03 -0.52 -2.70
CA GLN A 992 32.81 -0.63 -1.90
C GLN A 992 33.13 -0.72 -0.40
N ASN A 993 34.17 -1.46 -0.01
CA ASN A 993 34.59 -1.58 1.39
C ASN A 993 35.11 -0.24 1.95
N VAL A 994 35.85 0.55 1.15
CA VAL A 994 36.31 1.89 1.53
C VAL A 994 35.10 2.79 1.81
N MET A 995 34.14 2.87 0.89
CA MET A 995 32.92 3.67 1.11
C MET A 995 32.11 3.16 2.31
N ASN A 996 31.97 1.84 2.46
CA ASN A 996 31.23 1.26 3.57
C ASN A 996 31.88 1.58 4.92
N GLU A 997 33.21 1.52 5.01
CA GLU A 997 33.97 1.88 6.21
C GLU A 997 33.89 3.37 6.51
N THR A 998 33.97 4.23 5.47
CA THR A 998 33.72 5.67 5.64
C THR A 998 32.32 5.89 6.20
N LEU A 999 31.27 5.29 5.65
CA LEU A 999 29.89 5.45 6.12
C LEU A 999 29.63 4.79 7.49
N ARG A 1000 30.47 3.84 7.91
CA ARG A 1000 30.41 3.22 9.24
C ARG A 1000 30.87 4.20 10.31
N LEU A 1001 32.01 4.85 10.05
CA LEU A 1001 32.57 5.88 10.91
C LEU A 1001 31.80 7.20 10.75
N TYR A 1002 31.46 7.61 9.56
CA TYR A 1002 30.89 8.92 9.30
C TYR A 1002 29.53 8.79 8.64
N PRO A 1003 28.52 8.17 9.31
CA PRO A 1003 27.17 8.15 8.79
C PRO A 1003 26.67 9.58 8.70
N VAL A 1004 26.26 9.96 7.51
CA VAL A 1004 26.01 11.36 7.15
C VAL A 1004 24.92 12.00 8.00
N VAL A 1005 23.91 11.25 8.41
CA VAL A 1005 22.85 11.71 9.32
C VAL A 1005 23.03 11.04 10.69
N PRO A 1006 23.86 11.60 11.59
CA PRO A 1006 24.37 10.90 12.77
C PRO A 1006 23.35 10.78 13.91
N PHE A 1007 22.40 11.71 13.99
CA PHE A 1007 21.39 11.79 15.05
C PHE A 1007 20.02 11.98 14.41
N ASN A 1008 19.05 11.17 14.81
CA ASN A 1008 17.72 11.14 14.23
C ASN A 1008 16.67 11.20 15.33
N VAL A 1009 15.54 11.85 15.04
CA VAL A 1009 14.41 11.93 15.96
C VAL A 1009 13.13 11.48 15.25
N ARG A 1010 12.31 10.70 15.95
CA ARG A 1010 10.93 10.38 15.60
C ARG A 1010 10.00 10.72 16.75
N LEU A 1011 8.74 10.97 16.45
CA LEU A 1011 7.68 11.21 17.41
C LEU A 1011 6.78 9.98 17.48
N ALA A 1012 6.47 9.51 18.69
CA ALA A 1012 5.43 8.52 18.86
C ALA A 1012 4.05 9.12 18.49
N LEU A 1013 3.41 8.59 17.46
CA LEU A 1013 2.14 9.09 16.92
C LEU A 1013 0.93 8.62 17.75
N LYS A 1014 1.10 7.56 18.53
CA LYS A 1014 0.16 7.02 19.52
C LYS A 1014 0.92 6.48 20.73
N ASP A 1015 0.19 6.10 21.78
CA ASP A 1015 0.81 5.39 22.90
C ASP A 1015 1.28 4.02 22.41
N THR A 1016 2.56 3.70 22.62
CA THR A 1016 3.23 2.50 22.09
C THR A 1016 4.40 2.09 23.00
N THR A 1017 5.25 1.19 22.52
CA THR A 1017 6.43 0.67 23.25
C THR A 1017 7.64 0.56 22.34
N LEU A 1018 8.85 0.63 22.92
CA LEU A 1018 10.07 0.11 22.30
C LEU A 1018 10.37 -1.29 22.85
N PRO A 1019 10.95 -2.22 22.06
CA PRO A 1019 11.11 -3.61 22.47
C PRO A 1019 12.11 -3.84 23.62
N ARG A 1020 13.16 -3.01 23.76
CA ARG A 1020 14.26 -3.24 24.73
C ARG A 1020 14.63 -1.99 25.54
N GLY A 1021 15.26 -2.20 26.68
CA GLY A 1021 15.86 -1.17 27.54
C GLY A 1021 15.05 -0.83 28.81
N GLY A 1022 14.00 -1.61 29.10
CA GLY A 1022 13.25 -1.57 30.35
C GLY A 1022 13.61 -2.73 31.28
N GLY A 1023 13.25 -2.62 32.56
CA GLY A 1023 13.52 -3.65 33.57
C GLY A 1023 14.97 -3.63 34.09
N PRO A 1024 15.31 -4.48 35.09
CA PRO A 1024 16.63 -4.46 35.75
C PRO A 1024 17.80 -4.85 34.84
N ASP A 1025 17.55 -5.67 33.81
CA ASP A 1025 18.53 -6.19 32.85
C ASP A 1025 18.42 -5.54 31.46
N GLY A 1026 17.51 -4.57 31.30
CA GLY A 1026 17.26 -3.91 30.01
C GLY A 1026 16.58 -4.79 28.96
N SER A 1027 16.05 -5.97 29.30
CA SER A 1027 15.41 -6.87 28.33
C SER A 1027 13.92 -6.56 28.09
N GLN A 1028 13.27 -5.80 28.97
CA GLN A 1028 11.84 -5.56 28.91
C GLN A 1028 11.47 -4.40 27.97
N PRO A 1029 10.25 -4.37 27.42
CA PRO A 1029 9.76 -3.26 26.62
C PRO A 1029 9.69 -1.93 27.39
N ILE A 1030 10.01 -0.82 26.74
CA ILE A 1030 9.89 0.53 27.28
C ILE A 1030 8.57 1.15 26.84
N LYS A 1031 7.84 1.74 27.80
CA LYS A 1031 6.61 2.52 27.56
C LYS A 1031 6.88 3.86 26.89
N VAL A 1032 6.22 4.16 25.78
CA VAL A 1032 6.34 5.43 25.06
C VAL A 1032 4.96 6.05 24.85
N LEU A 1033 4.68 7.18 25.49
CA LEU A 1033 3.44 7.92 25.29
C LEU A 1033 3.43 8.58 23.91
N LYS A 1034 2.23 8.79 23.36
CA LYS A 1034 2.01 9.71 22.25
C LYS A 1034 2.72 11.05 22.50
N ASP A 1035 3.26 11.63 21.44
CA ASP A 1035 4.00 12.89 21.40
C ASP A 1035 5.35 12.88 22.16
N THR A 1036 5.82 11.70 22.59
CA THR A 1036 7.17 11.52 23.13
C THR A 1036 8.18 11.45 21.98
N PRO A 1037 9.17 12.35 21.90
CA PRO A 1037 10.28 12.22 20.97
C PRO A 1037 11.15 11.02 21.35
N VAL A 1038 11.56 10.25 20.35
CA VAL A 1038 12.51 9.15 20.46
C VAL A 1038 13.69 9.47 19.55
N ALA A 1039 14.84 9.76 20.16
CA ALA A 1039 16.07 10.08 19.49
C ALA A 1039 16.97 8.85 19.41
N TYR A 1040 17.58 8.61 18.24
CA TYR A 1040 18.53 7.52 18.05
C TYR A 1040 19.74 7.98 17.24
N SER A 1041 20.87 7.28 17.40
CA SER A 1041 22.12 7.63 16.72
C SER A 1041 22.74 6.44 16.00
N THR A 1042 22.84 6.56 14.68
CA THR A 1042 23.60 5.62 13.83
C THR A 1042 25.10 5.79 14.09
N LEU A 1043 25.58 7.02 14.33
CA LEU A 1043 26.98 7.31 14.63
C LEU A 1043 27.51 6.56 15.86
N VAL A 1044 26.72 6.58 16.94
CA VAL A 1044 27.09 5.92 18.20
C VAL A 1044 26.85 4.41 18.10
N MET A 1045 25.70 3.98 17.58
CA MET A 1045 25.37 2.56 17.44
C MET A 1045 26.40 1.83 16.57
N GLN A 1046 26.78 2.37 15.40
CA GLN A 1046 27.75 1.74 14.51
C GLN A 1046 29.19 1.71 15.09
N ARG A 1047 29.43 2.33 16.25
CA ARG A 1047 30.73 2.26 16.97
C ARG A 1047 30.68 1.45 18.25
N ARG A 1048 29.59 0.76 18.51
CA ARG A 1048 29.44 -0.09 19.67
C ARG A 1048 30.34 -1.32 19.55
N PRO A 1049 31.32 -1.53 20.46
CA PRO A 1049 32.24 -2.66 20.35
C PRO A 1049 31.55 -4.03 20.40
N ASP A 1050 30.43 -4.15 21.12
CA ASP A 1050 29.67 -5.40 21.28
C ASP A 1050 28.98 -5.87 19.99
N LEU A 1051 28.89 -5.02 18.96
CA LEU A 1051 28.33 -5.38 17.65
C LEU A 1051 29.40 -5.98 16.69
N TYR A 1052 30.65 -6.07 17.14
CA TYR A 1052 31.81 -6.49 16.35
C TYR A 1052 32.58 -7.63 17.02
N PRO A 1053 33.36 -8.42 16.24
CA PRO A 1053 34.42 -9.26 16.78
C PRO A 1053 35.41 -8.46 17.65
N PRO A 1054 35.99 -9.07 18.70
CA PRO A 1054 37.05 -8.44 19.48
C PRO A 1054 38.25 -8.04 18.60
N PRO A 1055 38.94 -6.92 18.91
CA PRO A 1055 40.14 -6.53 18.19
C PRO A 1055 41.21 -7.63 18.23
N SER A 1056 41.84 -7.89 17.09
CA SER A 1056 42.94 -8.84 16.93
C SER A 1056 43.92 -8.33 15.88
N ALA A 1057 45.05 -9.02 15.64
CA ALA A 1057 46.01 -8.65 14.59
C ALA A 1057 45.35 -8.53 13.20
N ASP A 1058 44.26 -9.26 13.00
CA ASP A 1058 43.52 -9.38 11.76
C ASP A 1058 42.20 -8.60 11.75
N PHE A 1059 41.84 -7.95 12.86
CA PHE A 1059 40.59 -7.22 13.02
C PHE A 1059 40.83 -5.92 13.80
N ALA A 1060 40.89 -4.80 13.09
CA ALA A 1060 41.18 -3.49 13.68
C ALA A 1060 40.15 -3.10 14.78
N PRO A 1061 40.52 -2.28 15.78
CA PRO A 1061 39.57 -1.68 16.71
C PRO A 1061 38.40 -0.95 16.01
N VAL A 1062 37.22 -0.90 16.65
CA VAL A 1062 35.98 -0.36 16.05
C VAL A 1062 36.07 1.14 15.71
N ASP A 1063 36.91 1.90 16.41
CA ASP A 1063 37.09 3.33 16.17
C ASP A 1063 38.15 3.65 15.09
N GLN A 1064 38.83 2.63 14.56
CA GLN A 1064 39.82 2.81 13.50
C GLN A 1064 39.22 2.53 12.11
N PHE A 1065 39.65 3.31 11.13
CA PHE A 1065 39.32 3.11 9.72
C PHE A 1065 40.04 1.87 9.19
N SER A 1066 39.28 0.86 8.79
CA SER A 1066 39.84 -0.35 8.18
C SER A 1066 38.86 -0.93 7.14
N PRO A 1067 39.08 -0.65 5.84
CA PRO A 1067 38.29 -1.27 4.76
C PRO A 1067 38.40 -2.80 4.76
N ASP A 1068 39.58 -3.35 5.14
CA ASP A 1068 39.83 -4.80 5.20
C ASP A 1068 38.88 -5.54 6.16
N ARG A 1069 38.34 -4.85 7.17
CA ARG A 1069 37.34 -5.37 8.11
C ARG A 1069 36.17 -6.03 7.39
N TRP A 1070 35.72 -5.45 6.28
CA TRP A 1070 34.54 -5.87 5.53
C TRP A 1070 34.72 -7.20 4.79
N PHE A 1071 35.95 -7.72 4.67
CA PHE A 1071 36.19 -9.08 4.19
C PHE A 1071 36.00 -10.14 5.28
N ARG A 1072 36.10 -9.74 6.55
CA ARG A 1072 36.09 -10.66 7.71
C ARG A 1072 34.88 -10.47 8.61
N TRP A 1073 34.12 -9.39 8.41
CA TRP A 1073 32.92 -9.08 9.16
C TRP A 1073 31.78 -8.72 8.23
N GLN A 1074 30.68 -9.43 8.44
CA GLN A 1074 29.39 -9.11 7.85
C GLN A 1074 28.47 -8.62 8.97
N PRO A 1075 28.00 -7.36 8.93
CA PRO A 1075 27.10 -6.85 9.95
C PRO A 1075 25.81 -7.68 9.97
N LYS A 1076 25.33 -8.01 11.18
CA LYS A 1076 23.96 -8.52 11.35
C LYS A 1076 22.96 -7.45 10.90
N PRO A 1077 21.72 -7.83 10.51
CA PRO A 1077 20.68 -6.85 10.20
C PRO A 1077 20.58 -5.76 11.28
N TRP A 1078 20.45 -4.51 10.86
CA TRP A 1078 20.35 -3.32 11.73
C TRP A 1078 21.61 -2.91 12.50
N HIS A 1079 22.72 -3.65 12.42
CA HIS A 1079 24.00 -3.22 13.01
C HIS A 1079 24.73 -2.17 12.15
N TYR A 1080 24.35 -2.04 10.88
CA TYR A 1080 24.88 -1.08 9.92
C TYR A 1080 23.75 -0.55 9.03
N ILE A 1081 23.42 0.73 9.18
CA ILE A 1081 22.29 1.40 8.49
C ILE A 1081 22.66 2.86 8.13
N PRO A 1082 23.72 3.09 7.34
CA PRO A 1082 24.18 4.44 7.02
C PRO A 1082 23.15 5.28 6.26
N PHE A 1083 22.20 4.62 5.56
CA PHE A 1083 21.08 5.23 4.85
C PHE A 1083 19.75 5.10 5.60
N ASN A 1084 19.79 4.84 6.92
CA ASN A 1084 18.68 4.36 7.74
C ASN A 1084 18.13 2.99 7.23
N GLY A 1085 16.93 2.61 7.65
CA GLY A 1085 16.29 1.35 7.25
C GLY A 1085 14.76 1.47 7.22
N GLY A 1086 14.09 0.37 6.83
CA GLY A 1086 12.63 0.29 6.74
C GLY A 1086 12.02 1.14 5.62
N PRO A 1087 10.71 1.43 5.65
CA PRO A 1087 10.01 2.13 4.55
C PRO A 1087 10.57 3.53 4.23
N ARG A 1088 11.21 4.19 5.20
CA ARG A 1088 11.86 5.52 5.05
C ARG A 1088 13.35 5.45 4.67
N ILE A 1089 13.88 4.30 4.26
CA ILE A 1089 15.26 4.19 3.76
C ILE A 1089 15.51 5.19 2.61
N CYS A 1090 16.72 5.76 2.55
CA CYS A 1090 17.08 6.77 1.55
C CYS A 1090 16.70 6.31 0.13
N ILE A 1091 15.93 7.13 -0.60
CA ILE A 1091 15.50 6.79 -1.97
C ILE A 1091 16.65 6.88 -2.97
N GLY A 1092 17.57 7.82 -2.74
CA GLY A 1092 18.73 8.08 -3.59
C GLY A 1092 19.97 7.29 -3.18
N GLN A 1093 19.84 6.23 -2.38
CA GLN A 1093 21.00 5.47 -1.89
C GLN A 1093 21.90 4.99 -3.03
N GLN A 1094 21.33 4.40 -4.08
CA GLN A 1094 22.10 3.89 -5.21
C GLN A 1094 22.73 5.02 -6.03
N PHE A 1095 22.03 6.14 -6.18
CA PHE A 1095 22.55 7.34 -6.84
C PHE A 1095 23.80 7.86 -6.11
N ALA A 1096 23.69 8.09 -4.79
CA ALA A 1096 24.80 8.59 -3.98
C ALA A 1096 26.00 7.62 -3.98
N LEU A 1097 25.78 6.31 -3.82
CA LEU A 1097 26.85 5.32 -3.88
C LEU A 1097 27.56 5.30 -5.24
N THR A 1098 26.80 5.46 -6.33
CA THR A 1098 27.34 5.48 -7.69
C THR A 1098 28.15 6.75 -7.95
N GLU A 1099 27.63 7.92 -7.56
CA GLU A 1099 28.34 9.20 -7.64
C GLU A 1099 29.66 9.15 -6.87
N MET A 1100 29.64 8.68 -5.62
CA MET A 1100 30.85 8.55 -4.80
C MET A 1100 31.87 7.60 -5.43
N ALA A 1101 31.42 6.42 -5.87
CA ALA A 1101 32.26 5.44 -6.53
C ALA A 1101 32.89 6.00 -7.81
N TYR A 1102 32.12 6.74 -8.61
CA TYR A 1102 32.58 7.37 -9.84
C TYR A 1102 33.68 8.40 -9.54
N VAL A 1103 33.42 9.34 -8.61
CA VAL A 1103 34.37 10.38 -8.22
C VAL A 1103 35.67 9.78 -7.69
N LEU A 1104 35.60 8.83 -6.76
CA LEU A 1104 36.78 8.18 -6.19
C LEU A 1104 37.58 7.43 -7.27
N THR A 1105 36.89 6.74 -8.19
CA THR A 1105 37.53 6.03 -9.30
C THR A 1105 38.29 7.00 -10.20
N ARG A 1106 37.64 8.09 -10.64
CA ARG A 1106 38.29 9.08 -11.52
C ARG A 1106 39.45 9.80 -10.84
N LEU A 1107 39.30 10.18 -9.56
CA LEU A 1107 40.38 10.78 -8.77
C LEU A 1107 41.60 9.86 -8.71
N PHE A 1108 41.40 8.57 -8.40
CA PHE A 1108 42.49 7.63 -8.21
C PHE A 1108 42.92 6.85 -9.45
N GLN A 1109 42.32 7.13 -10.62
CA GLN A 1109 42.97 6.88 -11.90
C GLN A 1109 44.08 7.92 -12.15
N ARG A 1110 43.79 9.19 -11.84
CA ARG A 1110 44.69 10.32 -12.08
C ARG A 1110 45.81 10.46 -11.05
N TYR A 1111 45.46 10.42 -9.77
CA TYR A 1111 46.38 10.68 -8.66
C TYR A 1111 46.82 9.39 -7.98
N ASP A 1112 48.13 9.20 -7.77
CA ASP A 1112 48.69 8.01 -7.10
C ASP A 1112 49.05 8.25 -5.64
N ARG A 1113 49.14 9.52 -5.23
CA ARG A 1113 49.45 9.92 -3.86
C ARG A 1113 48.63 11.14 -3.42
N ILE A 1114 48.25 11.13 -2.15
CA ILE A 1114 47.66 12.29 -1.45
C ILE A 1114 48.57 12.62 -0.27
N ASP A 1115 49.00 13.87 -0.16
CA ASP A 1115 49.69 14.38 1.02
C ASP A 1115 48.66 14.94 2.01
N ASN A 1116 48.77 14.54 3.27
CA ASN A 1116 47.85 14.92 4.34
C ASN A 1116 48.36 16.16 5.10
N TYR A 1117 47.58 17.24 5.13
CA TYR A 1117 47.86 18.43 5.95
C TYR A 1117 46.94 18.54 7.19
N MET A 1118 46.04 17.57 7.40
CA MET A 1118 45.12 17.61 8.54
C MET A 1118 45.78 17.31 9.88
N GLY A 1119 46.91 16.58 9.89
CA GLY A 1119 47.61 16.22 11.13
C GLY A 1119 48.06 17.44 11.95
N GLU A 1120 48.50 18.52 11.28
CA GLU A 1120 48.87 19.79 11.93
C GLU A 1120 47.65 20.60 12.40
N ILE A 1121 46.47 20.37 11.80
CA ILE A 1121 45.24 21.12 12.06
C ILE A 1121 44.46 20.51 13.22
N ASP A 1122 44.31 19.18 13.22
CA ASP A 1122 43.41 18.47 14.14
C ASP A 1122 44.14 17.55 15.14
N GLY A 1123 45.47 17.47 15.08
CA GLY A 1123 46.27 16.66 16.00
C GLY A 1123 45.92 15.16 15.98
N GLY A 1124 45.36 14.67 14.87
CA GLY A 1124 44.95 13.29 14.72
C GLY A 1124 43.49 12.99 15.10
N LYS A 1125 42.71 13.98 15.55
CA LYS A 1125 41.31 13.82 15.98
C LYS A 1125 40.40 14.79 15.22
N PRO A 1126 39.61 14.32 14.25
CA PRO A 1126 38.81 15.21 13.43
C PRO A 1126 37.68 15.89 14.22
N THR A 1127 37.44 17.17 13.93
CA THR A 1127 36.26 17.89 14.40
C THR A 1127 35.01 17.39 13.69
N LEU A 1128 34.07 16.82 14.45
CA LEU A 1128 32.83 16.22 13.94
C LEU A 1128 31.67 17.24 13.96
N ARG A 1129 31.61 18.11 12.97
CA ARG A 1129 30.54 19.11 12.87
C ARG A 1129 29.21 18.45 12.48
N ALA A 1130 28.35 18.23 13.47
CA ALA A 1130 27.05 17.56 13.33
C ALA A 1130 25.89 18.58 13.40
N GLU A 1131 25.55 19.20 12.27
CA GLU A 1131 24.37 20.07 12.17
C GLU A 1131 23.15 19.28 11.68
N ILE A 1132 22.83 19.36 10.38
CA ILE A 1132 21.88 18.48 9.71
C ILE A 1132 22.60 17.22 9.24
N VAL A 1133 23.80 17.40 8.69
CA VAL A 1133 24.73 16.35 8.24
C VAL A 1133 26.00 16.36 9.09
N LEU A 1134 26.76 15.26 9.05
CA LEU A 1134 28.07 15.11 9.68
C LEU A 1134 29.18 15.46 8.69
N GLN A 1135 29.77 16.65 8.85
CA GLN A 1135 30.85 17.14 7.98
C GLN A 1135 32.16 17.33 8.74
N PRO A 1136 33.32 17.32 8.06
CA PRO A 1136 34.59 17.76 8.65
C PRO A 1136 34.51 19.22 9.07
N GLY A 1137 34.70 19.50 10.36
CA GLY A 1137 34.56 20.85 10.92
C GLY A 1137 35.62 21.84 10.44
N ASP A 1138 36.83 21.35 10.18
CA ASP A 1138 38.02 22.15 9.81
C ASP A 1138 38.36 22.08 8.32
N GLY A 1139 37.43 21.58 7.49
CA GLY A 1139 37.68 21.23 6.10
C GLY A 1139 38.52 19.96 5.95
N VAL A 1140 39.02 19.70 4.74
CA VAL A 1140 39.94 18.60 4.45
C VAL A 1140 41.05 19.12 3.55
N LYS A 1141 42.17 19.53 4.17
CA LYS A 1141 43.32 20.10 3.47
C LYS A 1141 44.28 18.99 3.04
N VAL A 1142 44.42 18.83 1.73
CA VAL A 1142 45.24 17.79 1.10
C VAL A 1142 45.94 18.33 -0.15
N ALA A 1143 47.00 17.67 -0.60
CA ALA A 1143 47.56 17.88 -1.94
C ALA A 1143 47.54 16.57 -2.72
N PHE A 1144 47.15 16.64 -4.00
CA PHE A 1144 47.08 15.50 -4.88
C PHE A 1144 48.29 15.46 -5.81
N TRP A 1145 48.89 14.29 -5.98
CA TRP A 1145 50.05 14.07 -6.86
C TRP A 1145 49.69 13.13 -8.00
N GLU A 1146 49.89 13.60 -9.23
CA GLU A 1146 49.62 12.83 -10.45
C GLU A 1146 50.59 11.66 -10.59
N ALA A 1147 50.06 10.54 -11.09
CA ALA A 1147 50.87 9.37 -11.37
C ALA A 1147 51.92 9.67 -12.45
N ARG A 1148 53.19 9.31 -12.19
CA ARG A 1148 54.27 9.51 -13.16
C ARG A 1148 53.95 8.73 -14.44
N ARG A 1149 53.90 9.42 -15.60
CA ARG A 1149 53.82 8.76 -16.91
C ARG A 1149 55.06 7.90 -17.08
N THR A 1150 54.91 6.57 -17.02
CA THR A 1150 55.98 5.65 -17.42
C THR A 1150 56.15 5.77 -18.93
N THR A 1151 57.17 6.50 -19.36
CA THR A 1151 57.68 6.48 -20.73
C THR A 1151 58.30 5.11 -21.00
N ALA A 1152 57.47 4.15 -21.40
CA ALA A 1152 57.95 2.92 -22.03
C ALA A 1152 58.37 3.23 -23.47
N THR A 1153 59.67 3.45 -23.65
CA THR A 1153 60.52 3.14 -24.81
C THR A 1153 60.06 3.57 -26.22
N ARG A 1154 60.69 4.65 -26.69
CA ARG A 1154 61.04 4.80 -28.11
C ARG A 1154 62.52 5.21 -28.21
N GLU A 1155 63.42 4.26 -28.00
CA GLU A 1155 64.77 4.27 -28.57
C GLU A 1155 65.41 2.87 -28.43
N LYS A 1156 66.28 2.56 -29.39
CA LYS A 1156 66.86 1.26 -29.74
C LYS A 1156 67.63 0.58 -28.61
#